data_AF-A0A351SDE8-F1
#
_entry.id   AF-A0A351SDE8-F1
#
_cell.length_a   1.000
_cell.length_b   1.000
_cell.length_c   1.000
_cell.angle_alpha   90.00
_cell.angle_beta   90.00
_cell.angle_gamma   90.00
#
_symmetry.space_group_name_H-M   'P 1'
#
loop_
_entity.id
_entity.type
_entity.pdbx_description
1 polymer ?
#
loop_
_entity_poly.entity_id
_entity_poly.type
_entity_poly.pdbx_seq_one_letter_code
_entity_poly.pdbx_strand_id
1 'polypeptide(L)'
;TLLKHRNSRHKDLGIRGFHVKVEGDLDRWVEAQAHQGLLPDELFHRAERYLLLNRIVLPGPTTIERQIVRICNQVHAQLFEQVFEQMSPELREAIDDLLQTSGGNQRTYFNQLKEYPPAAKISSLKRYLERYDNLVATGINAFEEKLIDTTFLHYLYRLTKRYSAKDMKRFKDHKLYALMVCFLLESRKILLDHLVKMHDQYMTELCRQTRNSHDKKHKEFRKRQKKAIDAVLDTTDVLLEWPEEEPLYKQDLWQRIDQKHLLVSIDDLRIFKRLEERGYCDLLLTRYPSLRKYFADFIRLPFEVAKGSGPLIKAIQIVQQLDNGDLKKLPETTPIAFIPRELRRSLKDQGGSINRNVWEMGLALAMKDALRSGDLYLPQSKQHVSFWDLTLNESNWDETRQTVYTELQQPPPHEVRAVISAQFHDSVSEAKKRFGLDNFAEINNGRLKLKRDDKLDVPDKVSRLQKVIDAHMPTIRIEQLLIEVDKMTHYSRHFVPIQHHQSRPKAFYKSLMAAIISQATNLGVVSMSASVKGVTVDMLRHILQYYIREETLIDASAEIVNQHHELPLSAVHGSGTLSSSDAQRFLIRADSLLSSYYPRYYGYYEKAIGIYTHVSDQYSVFSTKIISCSPREALYVLDGLLENNTVLKIREHTTDTWIYGNRVRSLPFARLLLYAAHSGFKGSTTLPYRQIRRLRRPQPFAH
;
A
#
# COMPACT_ATOMS: atom_id res chain seq x y z
N THR A 1 -1.75 19.62 58.91
CA THR A 1 -2.08 18.47 58.04
C THR A 1 -1.66 18.74 56.61
N LEU A 2 -1.12 17.74 55.92
CA LEU A 2 -0.72 17.79 54.50
C LEU A 2 -1.78 18.42 53.59
N LEU A 3 -3.06 18.16 53.85
CA LEU A 3 -4.21 18.78 53.17
C LEU A 3 -4.28 20.31 53.31
N LYS A 4 -4.01 20.87 54.50
CA LYS A 4 -3.98 22.33 54.72
C LYS A 4 -2.80 22.98 53.98
N HIS A 5 -1.63 22.32 53.97
CA HIS A 5 -0.47 22.79 53.21
C HIS A 5 -0.66 22.73 51.69
N ARG A 6 -1.29 21.66 51.18
CA ARG A 6 -1.63 21.51 49.75
C ARG A 6 -2.64 22.58 49.31
N ASN A 7 -3.67 22.82 50.12
CA ASN A 7 -4.68 23.84 49.84
C ASN A 7 -4.11 25.27 49.90
N SER A 8 -3.14 25.56 50.77
CA SER A 8 -2.43 26.85 50.79
C SER A 8 -1.63 27.06 49.51
N ARG A 9 -0.83 26.08 49.06
CA ARG A 9 -0.06 26.18 47.80
C ARG A 9 -0.95 26.29 46.56
N HIS A 10 -2.11 25.61 46.54
CA HIS A 10 -3.07 25.73 45.45
C HIS A 10 -3.66 27.15 45.36
N LYS A 11 -3.89 27.80 46.52
CA LYS A 11 -4.35 29.18 46.60
C LYS A 11 -3.30 30.16 46.06
N ASP A 12 -2.03 29.95 46.40
CA ASP A 12 -0.92 30.81 45.95
C ASP A 12 -0.62 30.66 44.44
N LEU A 13 -0.88 29.48 43.85
CA LEU A 13 -0.71 29.22 42.41
C LEU A 13 -1.97 29.51 41.57
N GLY A 14 -3.07 29.92 42.19
CA GLY A 14 -4.36 30.15 41.50
C GLY A 14 -4.99 28.86 40.94
N ILE A 15 -4.67 27.70 41.50
CA ILE A 15 -5.16 26.39 41.06
C ILE A 15 -6.45 26.04 41.81
N ARG A 16 -7.51 25.73 41.07
CA ARG A 16 -8.84 25.37 41.62
C ARG A 16 -8.96 23.86 41.83
N GLY A 17 -9.73 23.47 42.85
CA GLY A 17 -10.08 22.07 43.10
C GLY A 17 -11.12 21.55 42.10
N PHE A 18 -11.11 20.24 41.86
CA PHE A 18 -12.16 19.56 41.09
C PHE A 18 -13.43 19.47 41.95
N HIS A 19 -14.45 20.24 41.60
CA HIS A 19 -15.71 20.39 42.33
C HIS A 19 -16.89 20.34 41.34
N VAL A 20 -18.12 20.18 41.84
CA VAL A 20 -19.34 19.98 41.03
C VAL A 20 -19.53 20.96 39.87
N LYS A 21 -19.18 22.25 40.02
CA LYS A 21 -19.23 23.22 38.92
C LYS A 21 -18.24 22.92 37.80
N VAL A 22 -17.01 22.55 38.17
CA VAL A 22 -15.95 22.15 37.22
C VAL A 22 -16.31 20.83 36.55
N GLU A 23 -16.94 19.91 37.27
CA GLU A 23 -17.48 18.68 36.68
C GLU A 23 -18.52 19.00 35.60
N GLY A 24 -19.44 19.93 35.84
CA GLY A 24 -20.42 20.36 34.85
C GLY A 24 -19.81 21.11 33.65
N ASP A 25 -18.74 21.87 33.85
CA ASP A 25 -18.00 22.53 32.77
C ASP A 25 -17.26 21.50 31.91
N LEU A 26 -16.63 20.51 32.55
CA LEU A 26 -16.00 19.39 31.87
C LEU A 26 -17.03 18.55 31.12
N ASP A 27 -18.21 18.29 31.70
CA ASP A 27 -19.29 17.55 31.05
C ASP A 27 -19.69 18.22 29.72
N ARG A 28 -19.98 19.52 29.74
CA ARG A 28 -20.35 20.30 28.55
C ARG A 28 -19.24 20.35 27.51
N TRP A 29 -17.99 20.48 27.97
CA TRP A 29 -16.83 20.47 27.07
C TRP A 29 -16.65 19.10 26.41
N VAL A 30 -16.71 18.01 27.19
CA VAL A 30 -16.61 16.64 26.66
C VAL A 30 -17.77 16.33 25.71
N GLU A 31 -18.99 16.77 26.01
CA GLU A 31 -20.16 16.62 25.13
C GLU A 31 -19.94 17.29 23.78
N ALA A 32 -19.52 18.56 23.78
CA ALA A 32 -19.21 19.29 22.55
C ALA A 32 -18.09 18.62 21.74
N GLN A 33 -17.07 18.09 22.41
CA GLN A 33 -15.96 17.37 21.77
C GLN A 33 -16.40 15.97 21.26
N ALA A 34 -17.27 15.27 21.97
CA ALA A 34 -17.81 13.97 21.55
C ALA A 34 -18.72 14.11 20.31
N HIS A 35 -19.50 15.20 20.22
CA HIS A 35 -20.27 15.53 19.01
C HIS A 35 -19.38 15.84 17.79
N GLN A 36 -18.13 16.23 18.01
CA GLN A 36 -17.12 16.38 16.95
C GLN A 36 -16.49 15.03 16.53
N GLY A 37 -16.96 13.90 17.08
CA GLY A 37 -16.49 12.56 16.71
C GLY A 37 -15.25 12.08 17.45
N LEU A 38 -14.77 12.83 18.46
CA LEU A 38 -13.59 12.45 19.24
C LEU A 38 -13.88 11.21 20.09
N LEU A 39 -12.94 10.26 20.04
CA LEU A 39 -13.04 9.00 20.76
C LEU A 39 -12.68 9.17 22.25
N PRO A 40 -13.18 8.28 23.14
CA PRO A 40 -12.93 8.38 24.58
C PRO A 40 -11.46 8.52 24.99
N ASP A 41 -10.54 7.81 24.33
CA ASP A 41 -9.11 7.86 24.69
C ASP A 41 -8.46 9.20 24.31
N GLU A 42 -8.84 9.76 23.17
CA GLU A 42 -8.37 11.08 22.74
C GLU A 42 -8.97 12.18 23.64
N LEU A 43 -10.25 12.02 23.98
CA LEU A 43 -10.93 12.90 24.94
C LEU A 43 -10.26 12.85 26.31
N PHE A 44 -9.73 11.71 26.75
CA PHE A 44 -9.04 11.60 28.03
C PHE A 44 -7.83 12.54 28.09
N HIS A 45 -6.91 12.43 27.12
CA HIS A 45 -5.72 13.28 27.09
C HIS A 45 -6.05 14.76 26.85
N ARG A 46 -7.06 15.05 26.02
CA ARG A 46 -7.51 16.43 25.82
C ARG A 46 -8.20 16.99 27.06
N ALA A 47 -8.95 16.18 27.81
CA ALA A 47 -9.57 16.56 29.07
C ALA A 47 -8.51 16.88 30.13
N GLU A 48 -7.46 16.06 30.25
CA GLU A 48 -6.33 16.38 31.12
C GLU A 48 -5.72 17.73 30.77
N ARG A 49 -5.45 17.96 29.48
CA ARG A 49 -4.91 19.23 28.99
C ARG A 49 -5.87 20.40 29.25
N TYR A 50 -7.17 20.22 29.04
CA TYR A 50 -8.19 21.22 29.32
C TYR A 50 -8.22 21.61 30.80
N LEU A 51 -8.18 20.62 31.70
CA LEU A 51 -8.14 20.85 33.14
C LEU A 51 -6.85 21.59 33.54
N LEU A 52 -5.70 21.19 32.99
CA LEU A 52 -4.42 21.85 33.25
C LEU A 52 -4.40 23.31 32.75
N LEU A 53 -4.90 23.57 31.54
CA LEU A 53 -4.99 24.93 30.98
C LEU A 53 -5.90 25.83 31.82
N ASN A 54 -6.98 25.28 32.37
CA ASN A 54 -7.90 25.98 33.27
C ASN A 54 -7.43 26.05 34.73
N ARG A 55 -6.19 25.62 35.00
CA ARG A 55 -5.54 25.56 36.32
C ARG A 55 -6.36 24.76 37.33
N ILE A 56 -6.78 23.55 36.95
CA ILE A 56 -7.58 22.66 37.77
C ILE A 56 -6.74 21.45 38.19
N VAL A 57 -6.85 21.05 39.45
CA VAL A 57 -6.22 19.81 39.94
C VAL A 57 -6.85 18.62 39.24
N LEU A 58 -6.03 17.78 38.59
CA LEU A 58 -6.49 16.55 37.96
C LEU A 58 -7.12 15.61 39.01
N PRO A 59 -8.38 15.18 38.83
CA PRO A 59 -8.94 14.11 39.64
C PRO A 59 -8.27 12.77 39.31
N GLY A 60 -8.62 11.72 40.06
CA GLY A 60 -8.12 10.37 39.77
C GLY A 60 -8.44 9.96 38.31
N PRO A 61 -7.55 9.26 37.60
CA PRO A 61 -7.74 8.89 36.19
C PRO A 61 -9.08 8.18 35.95
N THR A 62 -9.46 7.27 36.85
CA THR A 62 -10.72 6.53 36.79
C THR A 62 -11.95 7.42 36.89
N THR A 63 -11.85 8.59 37.52
CA THR A 63 -12.96 9.54 37.63
C THR A 63 -13.21 10.21 36.28
N ILE A 64 -12.14 10.69 35.62
CA ILE A 64 -12.21 11.29 34.28
C ILE A 64 -12.71 10.25 33.28
N GLU A 65 -12.14 9.04 33.30
CA GLU A 65 -12.52 7.95 32.40
C GLU A 65 -14.01 7.61 32.52
N ARG A 66 -14.54 7.44 33.74
CA ARG A 66 -15.96 7.15 33.94
C ARG A 66 -16.86 8.27 33.45
N GLN A 67 -16.46 9.52 33.66
CA GLN A 67 -17.22 10.71 33.25
C GLN A 67 -17.27 10.81 31.72
N ILE A 68 -16.12 10.67 31.04
CA ILE A 68 -16.03 10.64 29.58
C ILE A 68 -16.86 9.49 29.01
N VAL A 69 -16.70 8.27 29.51
CA VAL A 69 -17.44 7.09 29.02
C VAL A 69 -18.95 7.29 29.19
N ARG A 70 -19.41 7.86 30.31
CA ARG A 70 -20.83 8.16 30.53
C ARG A 70 -21.37 9.12 29.47
N ILE A 71 -20.70 10.24 29.24
CA ILE A 71 -21.12 11.28 28.29
C ILE A 71 -21.06 10.76 26.86
N CYS A 72 -19.94 10.13 26.47
CA CYS A 72 -19.80 9.54 25.15
C CYS A 72 -20.90 8.51 24.88
N ASN A 73 -21.26 7.67 25.86
CA ASN A 73 -22.36 6.72 25.68
C ASN A 73 -23.72 7.42 25.46
N GLN A 74 -23.97 8.55 26.13
CA GLN A 74 -25.18 9.35 25.93
C GLN A 74 -25.19 10.01 24.55
N VAL A 75 -24.10 10.68 24.17
CA VAL A 75 -23.94 11.33 22.86
C VAL A 75 -24.05 10.30 21.73
N HIS A 76 -23.38 9.16 21.85
CA HIS A 76 -23.46 8.08 20.85
C HIS A 76 -24.87 7.51 20.74
N ALA A 77 -25.61 7.36 21.85
CA ALA A 77 -27.00 6.89 21.81
C ALA A 77 -27.89 7.86 21.03
N GLN A 78 -27.78 9.17 21.29
CA GLN A 78 -28.51 10.20 20.55
C GLN A 78 -28.13 10.21 19.07
N LEU A 79 -26.83 10.12 18.74
CA LEU A 79 -26.37 10.02 17.35
C LEU A 79 -26.94 8.77 16.66
N PHE A 80 -27.01 7.62 17.34
CA PHE A 80 -27.59 6.41 16.77
C PHE A 80 -29.09 6.54 16.52
N GLU A 81 -29.81 7.23 17.39
CA GLU A 81 -31.24 7.54 17.20
C GLU A 81 -31.43 8.47 15.99
N GLN A 82 -30.66 9.56 15.89
CA GLN A 82 -30.71 10.49 14.75
C GLN A 82 -30.39 9.79 13.42
N VAL A 83 -29.34 8.95 13.40
CA VAL A 83 -29.00 8.15 12.20
C VAL A 83 -30.15 7.23 11.85
N PHE A 84 -30.75 6.54 12.82
CA PHE A 84 -31.88 5.65 12.58
C PHE A 84 -33.07 6.40 12.00
N GLU A 85 -33.44 7.56 12.55
CA GLU A 85 -34.59 8.37 12.09
C GLU A 85 -34.47 8.81 10.63
N GLN A 86 -33.27 9.09 10.14
CA GLN A 86 -33.04 9.51 8.75
C GLN A 86 -32.96 8.35 7.75
N MET A 87 -32.89 7.10 8.22
CA MET A 87 -32.85 5.95 7.33
C MET A 87 -34.21 5.68 6.70
N SER A 88 -34.21 5.47 5.38
CA SER A 88 -35.41 5.04 4.67
C SER A 88 -35.84 3.63 5.09
N PRO A 89 -37.15 3.30 5.03
CA PRO A 89 -37.65 1.96 5.33
C PRO A 89 -36.97 0.87 4.47
N GLU A 90 -36.71 1.17 3.21
CA GLU A 90 -36.09 0.24 2.24
C GLU A 90 -34.64 -0.08 2.65
N LEU A 91 -33.88 0.91 3.13
CA LEU A 91 -32.52 0.70 3.61
C LEU A 91 -32.51 -0.16 4.88
N ARG A 92 -33.51 -0.02 5.76
CA ARG A 92 -33.63 -0.84 6.98
C ARG A 92 -33.93 -2.30 6.63
N GLU A 93 -34.89 -2.54 5.74
CA GLU A 93 -35.21 -3.88 5.23
C GLU A 93 -34.00 -4.53 4.55
N ALA A 94 -33.29 -3.77 3.70
CA ALA A 94 -32.06 -4.25 3.09
C ALA A 94 -31.00 -4.64 4.14
N ILE A 95 -30.85 -3.88 5.23
CA ILE A 95 -29.92 -4.21 6.32
C ILE A 95 -30.32 -5.51 7.04
N ASP A 96 -31.61 -5.73 7.28
CA ASP A 96 -32.08 -6.97 7.88
C ASP A 96 -31.75 -8.19 6.99
N ASP A 97 -31.96 -8.07 5.69
CA ASP A 97 -31.62 -9.10 4.70
C ASP A 97 -30.11 -9.40 4.67
N LEU A 98 -29.26 -8.37 4.77
CA LEU A 98 -27.80 -8.52 4.81
C LEU A 98 -27.33 -9.36 6.02
N LEU A 99 -28.09 -9.35 7.12
CA LEU A 99 -27.83 -10.09 8.35
C LEU A 99 -28.46 -11.50 8.36
N GLN A 100 -29.19 -11.86 7.30
CA GLN A 100 -29.74 -13.20 7.12
C GLN A 100 -28.86 -14.05 6.17
N THR A 101 -29.05 -15.36 6.24
CA THR A 101 -28.42 -16.32 5.33
C THR A 101 -29.40 -16.60 4.19
N SER A 102 -29.12 -16.09 3.00
CA SER A 102 -29.97 -16.28 1.82
C SER A 102 -29.45 -17.39 0.91
N GLY A 103 -30.36 -18.16 0.30
CA GLY A 103 -30.08 -19.01 -0.87
C GLY A 103 -29.03 -20.12 -0.68
N GLY A 104 -29.16 -20.95 0.36
CA GLY A 104 -28.28 -22.10 0.58
C GLY A 104 -26.83 -21.76 0.97
N ASN A 105 -26.48 -20.48 1.10
CA ASN A 105 -25.16 -20.04 1.55
C ASN A 105 -25.00 -20.20 3.07
N GLN A 106 -23.87 -20.73 3.50
CA GLN A 106 -23.51 -20.85 4.93
C GLN A 106 -23.13 -19.51 5.58
N ARG A 107 -22.92 -18.44 4.78
CA ARG A 107 -22.47 -17.12 5.26
C ARG A 107 -23.43 -16.02 4.80
N THR A 108 -23.76 -15.13 5.72
CA THR A 108 -24.52 -13.90 5.44
C THR A 108 -23.76 -12.98 4.49
N TYR A 109 -24.47 -12.14 3.74
CA TYR A 109 -23.84 -11.19 2.83
C TYR A 109 -23.01 -10.13 3.60
N PHE A 110 -23.44 -9.74 4.81
CA PHE A 110 -22.62 -8.95 5.75
C PHE A 110 -21.21 -9.53 5.96
N ASN A 111 -21.08 -10.85 6.08
CA ASN A 111 -19.76 -11.47 6.22
C ASN A 111 -18.98 -11.51 4.91
N GLN A 112 -19.67 -11.61 3.76
CA GLN A 112 -19.02 -11.57 2.45
C GLN A 112 -18.40 -10.20 2.15
N LEU A 113 -19.04 -9.11 2.58
CA LEU A 113 -18.51 -7.74 2.44
C LEU A 113 -17.20 -7.51 3.22
N LYS A 114 -16.92 -8.33 4.24
CA LYS A 114 -15.67 -8.23 5.03
C LYS A 114 -14.48 -8.93 4.37
N GLU A 115 -14.72 -9.76 3.35
CA GLU A 115 -13.69 -10.57 2.72
C GLU A 115 -12.72 -9.71 1.91
N TYR A 116 -11.42 -9.95 2.14
CA TYR A 116 -10.38 -9.35 1.31
C TYR A 116 -10.34 -10.01 -0.07
N PRO A 117 -10.17 -9.25 -1.17
CA PRO A 117 -10.17 -9.80 -2.52
C PRO A 117 -9.02 -10.77 -2.79
N PRO A 118 -9.29 -11.87 -3.53
CA PRO A 118 -8.23 -12.71 -4.09
C PRO A 118 -7.49 -11.96 -5.21
N ALA A 119 -6.49 -12.59 -5.84
CA ALA A 119 -5.88 -11.97 -7.02
C ALA A 119 -6.89 -11.75 -8.14
N ALA A 120 -6.66 -10.69 -8.91
CA ALA A 120 -7.55 -10.25 -9.97
C ALA A 120 -7.66 -11.27 -11.13
N LYS A 121 -8.73 -12.05 -11.07
CA LYS A 121 -9.26 -12.89 -12.16
C LYS A 121 -10.60 -12.32 -12.61
N ILE A 122 -11.03 -12.66 -13.82
CA ILE A 122 -12.32 -12.20 -14.37
C ILE A 122 -13.49 -12.60 -13.47
N SER A 123 -13.49 -13.84 -12.97
CA SER A 123 -14.54 -14.32 -12.05
C SER A 123 -14.57 -13.56 -10.73
N SER A 124 -13.40 -13.25 -10.17
CA SER A 124 -13.33 -12.44 -8.94
C SER A 124 -13.72 -10.98 -9.18
N LEU A 125 -13.35 -10.40 -10.33
CA LEU A 125 -13.74 -9.04 -10.71
C LEU A 125 -15.26 -8.92 -10.81
N LYS A 126 -15.90 -9.84 -11.55
CA LYS A 126 -17.37 -9.93 -11.62
C LYS A 126 -18.01 -10.03 -10.25
N ARG A 127 -17.54 -10.96 -9.42
CA ARG A 127 -18.06 -11.14 -8.07
C ARG A 127 -17.95 -9.87 -7.21
N TYR A 128 -16.88 -9.09 -7.35
CA TYR A 128 -16.71 -7.84 -6.62
C TYR A 128 -17.53 -6.68 -7.20
N LEU A 129 -17.78 -6.67 -8.52
CA LEU A 129 -18.70 -5.74 -9.17
C LEU A 129 -20.14 -6.02 -8.74
N GLU A 130 -20.59 -7.28 -8.81
CA GLU A 130 -21.87 -7.73 -8.26
C GLU A 130 -22.02 -7.35 -6.78
N ARG A 131 -20.93 -7.45 -6.00
CA ARG A 131 -20.95 -7.03 -4.60
C ARG A 131 -21.17 -5.54 -4.42
N TYR A 132 -20.54 -4.73 -5.28
CA TYR A 132 -20.72 -3.30 -5.29
C TYR A 132 -22.14 -2.93 -5.72
N ASP A 133 -22.65 -3.53 -6.79
CA ASP A 133 -23.99 -3.28 -7.31
C ASP A 133 -25.08 -3.64 -6.29
N ASN A 134 -24.96 -4.81 -5.64
CA ASN A 134 -25.86 -5.21 -4.57
C ASN A 134 -25.79 -4.28 -3.35
N LEU A 135 -24.60 -3.74 -3.04
CA LEU A 135 -24.46 -2.75 -1.97
C LEU A 135 -25.12 -1.43 -2.35
N VAL A 136 -24.96 -0.97 -3.59
CA VAL A 136 -25.62 0.25 -4.09
C VAL A 136 -27.14 0.08 -4.14
N ALA A 137 -27.63 -1.11 -4.50
CA ALA A 137 -29.05 -1.45 -4.54
C ALA A 137 -29.75 -1.36 -3.17
N THR A 138 -29.00 -1.35 -2.06
CA THR A 138 -29.56 -1.08 -0.72
C THR A 138 -30.07 0.35 -0.55
N GLY A 139 -29.77 1.27 -1.48
CA GLY A 139 -30.12 2.68 -1.37
C GLY A 139 -29.12 3.51 -0.57
N ILE A 140 -28.01 2.91 -0.11
CA ILE A 140 -26.98 3.59 0.71
C ILE A 140 -26.40 4.86 0.05
N ASN A 141 -26.50 4.99 -1.28
CA ASN A 141 -26.05 6.19 -1.99
C ASN A 141 -26.89 7.44 -1.69
N ALA A 142 -28.13 7.28 -1.26
CA ALA A 142 -29.00 8.38 -0.88
C ALA A 142 -28.78 8.86 0.57
N PHE A 143 -28.06 8.10 1.39
CA PHE A 143 -27.80 8.46 2.78
C PHE A 143 -26.71 9.55 2.88
N GLU A 144 -27.01 10.64 3.59
CA GLU A 144 -26.08 11.76 3.75
C GLU A 144 -24.97 11.44 4.78
N GLU A 145 -23.72 11.35 4.33
CA GLU A 145 -22.57 11.04 5.21
C GLU A 145 -22.27 12.15 6.24
N LYS A 146 -22.71 13.39 5.99
CA LYS A 146 -22.29 14.59 6.75
C LYS A 146 -22.74 14.61 8.21
N LEU A 147 -23.66 13.72 8.60
CA LEU A 147 -24.17 13.62 9.97
C LEU A 147 -23.16 13.02 10.93
N ILE A 148 -22.19 12.27 10.41
CA ILE A 148 -21.25 11.51 11.20
C ILE A 148 -19.85 12.01 10.85
N ASP A 149 -19.10 12.45 11.86
CA ASP A 149 -17.69 12.74 11.67
C ASP A 149 -16.97 11.51 11.08
N THR A 150 -16.05 11.77 10.15
CA THR A 150 -15.26 10.78 9.43
C THR A 150 -14.46 9.86 10.36
N THR A 151 -13.88 10.40 11.44
CA THR A 151 -13.09 9.62 12.40
C THR A 151 -13.98 8.66 13.17
N PHE A 152 -15.12 9.16 13.65
CA PHE A 152 -16.10 8.37 14.37
C PHE A 152 -16.75 7.28 13.49
N LEU A 153 -17.11 7.63 12.24
CA LEU A 153 -17.61 6.68 11.26
C LEU A 153 -16.62 5.54 11.04
N HIS A 154 -15.33 5.85 10.85
CA HIS A 154 -14.30 4.85 10.66
C HIS A 154 -14.11 3.96 11.91
N TYR A 155 -14.20 4.53 13.11
CA TYR A 155 -14.20 3.77 14.36
C TYR A 155 -15.36 2.78 14.43
N LEU A 156 -16.58 3.21 14.14
CA LEU A 156 -17.76 2.34 14.11
C LEU A 156 -17.63 1.25 13.04
N TYR A 157 -17.13 1.57 11.84
CA TYR A 157 -16.82 0.56 10.82
C TYR A 157 -15.85 -0.51 11.34
N ARG A 158 -14.74 -0.09 11.96
CA ARG A 158 -13.73 -1.03 12.51
C ARG A 158 -14.34 -1.92 13.58
N LEU A 159 -15.22 -1.38 14.41
CA LEU A 159 -15.97 -2.13 15.40
C LEU A 159 -16.90 -3.16 14.73
N THR A 160 -17.79 -2.71 13.84
CA THR A 160 -18.79 -3.55 13.16
C THR A 160 -18.15 -4.67 12.36
N LYS A 161 -17.01 -4.42 11.72
CA LYS A 161 -16.24 -5.43 10.97
C LYS A 161 -15.86 -6.64 11.83
N ARG A 162 -15.66 -6.47 13.14
CA ARG A 162 -15.27 -7.55 14.06
C ARG A 162 -16.44 -8.39 14.56
N TYR A 163 -17.66 -7.88 14.53
CA TYR A 163 -18.84 -8.61 14.98
C TYR A 163 -19.31 -9.64 13.97
N SER A 164 -19.88 -10.74 14.45
CA SER A 164 -20.64 -11.65 13.58
C SER A 164 -22.08 -11.14 13.38
N ALA A 165 -22.79 -11.68 12.38
CA ALA A 165 -24.22 -11.37 12.21
C ALA A 165 -25.05 -11.72 13.47
N LYS A 166 -24.63 -12.75 14.23
CA LYS A 166 -25.27 -13.11 15.50
C LYS A 166 -25.02 -12.06 16.59
N ASP A 167 -23.83 -11.48 16.64
CA ASP A 167 -23.51 -10.41 17.59
C ASP A 167 -24.28 -9.14 17.26
N MET A 168 -24.41 -8.82 15.96
CA MET A 168 -25.17 -7.65 15.50
C MET A 168 -26.63 -7.70 15.98
N LYS A 169 -27.30 -8.85 15.85
CA LYS A 169 -28.69 -9.07 16.28
C LYS A 169 -28.92 -8.96 17.81
N ARG A 170 -27.87 -8.84 18.62
CA ARG A 170 -27.98 -8.64 20.08
C ARG A 170 -28.04 -7.16 20.48
N PHE A 171 -27.66 -6.26 19.58
CA PHE A 171 -27.76 -4.82 19.86
C PHE A 171 -29.21 -4.35 19.73
N LYS A 172 -29.54 -3.27 20.45
CA LYS A 172 -30.79 -2.53 20.23
C LYS A 172 -30.85 -1.97 18.82
N ASP A 173 -32.04 -1.87 18.26
CA ASP A 173 -32.31 -1.48 16.87
C ASP A 173 -31.51 -0.25 16.45
N HIS A 174 -31.65 0.90 17.12
CA HIS A 174 -30.94 2.14 16.74
C HIS A 174 -29.43 1.95 16.62
N LYS A 175 -28.82 1.22 17.57
CA LYS A 175 -27.39 0.92 17.55
C LYS A 175 -27.02 -0.06 16.43
N LEU A 176 -27.82 -1.09 16.20
CA LEU A 176 -27.60 -2.06 15.11
C LEU A 176 -27.58 -1.34 13.76
N TYR A 177 -28.60 -0.55 13.47
CA TYR A 177 -28.74 0.15 12.19
C TYR A 177 -27.65 1.19 11.99
N ALA A 178 -27.33 2.00 12.99
CA ALA A 178 -26.24 2.98 12.88
C ALA A 178 -24.87 2.31 12.62
N LEU A 179 -24.58 1.21 13.31
CA LEU A 179 -23.37 0.41 13.08
C LEU A 179 -23.32 -0.17 11.66
N MET A 180 -24.47 -0.62 11.14
CA MET A 180 -24.58 -1.18 9.79
C MET A 180 -24.46 -0.13 8.70
N VAL A 181 -25.06 1.04 8.85
CA VAL A 181 -24.92 2.15 7.89
C VAL A 181 -23.46 2.60 7.79
N CYS A 182 -22.80 2.86 8.93
CA CYS A 182 -21.37 3.18 8.94
C CYS A 182 -20.54 2.07 8.28
N PHE A 183 -20.91 0.81 8.51
CA PHE A 183 -20.25 -0.31 7.88
C PHE A 183 -20.42 -0.33 6.35
N LEU A 184 -21.63 -0.06 5.85
CA LEU A 184 -21.93 -0.04 4.42
C LEU A 184 -21.25 1.13 3.70
N LEU A 185 -21.24 2.32 4.31
CA LEU A 185 -20.58 3.51 3.76
C LEU A 185 -19.07 3.29 3.57
N GLU A 186 -18.36 2.78 4.58
CA GLU A 186 -16.93 2.45 4.44
C GLU A 186 -16.72 1.23 3.54
N SER A 187 -17.61 0.23 3.57
CA SER A 187 -17.49 -0.93 2.69
C SER A 187 -17.64 -0.55 1.21
N ARG A 188 -18.50 0.43 0.88
CA ARG A 188 -18.61 1.01 -0.47
C ARG A 188 -17.26 1.59 -0.92
N LYS A 189 -16.67 2.46 -0.09
CA LYS A 189 -15.37 3.10 -0.36
C LYS A 189 -14.28 2.06 -0.60
N ILE A 190 -14.21 1.05 0.26
CA ILE A 190 -13.23 -0.04 0.18
C ILE A 190 -13.45 -0.95 -1.03
N LEU A 191 -14.70 -1.25 -1.40
CA LEU A 191 -15.01 -2.05 -2.58
C LEU A 191 -14.57 -1.35 -3.87
N LEU A 192 -14.81 -0.05 -3.98
CA LEU A 192 -14.31 0.76 -5.10
C LEU A 192 -12.78 0.72 -5.19
N ASP A 193 -12.08 0.88 -4.06
CA ASP A 193 -10.61 0.76 -4.02
C ASP A 193 -10.14 -0.64 -4.47
N HIS A 194 -10.81 -1.69 -4.01
CA HIS A 194 -10.51 -3.05 -4.42
C HIS A 194 -10.73 -3.25 -5.92
N LEU A 195 -11.84 -2.73 -6.48
CA LEU A 195 -12.14 -2.84 -7.90
C LEU A 195 -11.10 -2.14 -8.77
N VAL A 196 -10.66 -0.94 -8.39
CA VAL A 196 -9.57 -0.23 -9.08
C VAL A 196 -8.27 -1.04 -9.02
N LYS A 197 -7.87 -1.53 -7.84
CA LYS A 197 -6.68 -2.37 -7.68
C LYS A 197 -6.76 -3.68 -8.46
N MET A 198 -7.94 -4.30 -8.51
CA MET A 198 -8.16 -5.53 -9.27
C MET A 198 -8.05 -5.26 -10.77
N HIS A 199 -8.65 -4.18 -11.28
CA HIS A 199 -8.49 -3.76 -12.66
C HIS A 199 -7.01 -3.52 -13.00
N ASP A 200 -6.29 -2.79 -12.14
CA ASP A 200 -4.88 -2.51 -12.32
C ASP A 200 -4.01 -3.78 -12.36
N GLN A 201 -4.23 -4.70 -11.42
CA GLN A 201 -3.52 -5.97 -11.35
C GLN A 201 -3.80 -6.82 -12.60
N TYR A 202 -5.07 -6.93 -13.02
CA TYR A 202 -5.47 -7.68 -14.21
C TYR A 202 -4.82 -7.10 -15.48
N MET A 203 -4.91 -5.78 -15.69
CA MET A 203 -4.34 -5.13 -16.88
C MET A 203 -2.82 -5.19 -16.88
N THR A 204 -2.17 -5.06 -15.72
CA THR A 204 -0.71 -5.21 -15.60
C THR A 204 -0.27 -6.63 -15.97
N GLU A 205 -0.95 -7.65 -15.45
CA GLU A 205 -0.64 -9.04 -15.76
C GLU A 205 -0.92 -9.37 -17.24
N LEU A 206 -2.02 -8.86 -17.79
CA LEU A 206 -2.35 -8.98 -19.21
C LEU A 206 -1.25 -8.41 -20.12
N CYS A 207 -0.79 -7.18 -19.85
CA CYS A 207 0.31 -6.57 -20.60
C CYS A 207 1.61 -7.37 -20.45
N ARG A 208 1.92 -7.84 -19.23
CA ARG A 208 3.13 -8.62 -18.94
C ARG A 208 3.14 -9.93 -19.72
N GLN A 209 2.05 -10.70 -19.67
CA GLN A 209 1.92 -11.96 -20.40
C GLN A 209 1.98 -11.76 -21.91
N THR A 210 1.32 -10.72 -22.42
CA THR A 210 1.34 -10.39 -23.84
C THR A 210 2.73 -9.97 -24.30
N ARG A 211 3.44 -9.14 -23.53
CA ARG A 211 4.82 -8.73 -23.83
C ARG A 211 5.78 -9.92 -23.81
N ASN A 212 5.69 -10.78 -22.81
CA ASN A 212 6.50 -12.00 -22.75
C ASN A 212 6.25 -12.93 -23.95
N SER A 213 4.98 -13.09 -24.35
CA SER A 213 4.62 -13.90 -25.51
C SER A 213 5.10 -13.27 -26.82
N HIS A 214 4.98 -11.95 -26.94
CA HIS A 214 5.51 -11.18 -28.05
C HIS A 214 7.02 -11.33 -28.17
N ASP A 215 7.77 -11.16 -27.08
CA ASP A 215 9.23 -11.27 -27.06
C ASP A 215 9.69 -12.69 -27.38
N LYS A 216 8.94 -13.72 -26.94
CA LYS A 216 9.20 -15.11 -27.30
C LYS A 216 9.03 -15.32 -28.80
N LYS A 217 7.89 -14.92 -29.38
CA LYS A 217 7.65 -14.99 -30.84
C LYS A 217 8.70 -14.21 -31.61
N HIS A 218 9.05 -13.00 -31.15
CA HIS A 218 10.05 -12.16 -31.78
C HIS A 218 11.44 -12.83 -31.79
N LYS A 219 11.84 -13.53 -30.72
CA LYS A 219 13.08 -14.30 -30.69
C LYS A 219 13.05 -15.50 -31.65
N GLU A 220 11.92 -16.20 -31.73
CA GLU A 220 11.74 -17.33 -32.64
C GLU A 220 11.80 -16.90 -34.11
N PHE A 221 11.05 -15.85 -34.49
CA PHE A 221 11.00 -15.36 -35.86
C PHE A 221 12.28 -14.63 -36.28
N ARG A 222 13.03 -13.98 -35.37
CA ARG A 222 14.33 -13.37 -35.72
C ARG A 222 15.33 -14.40 -36.27
N LYS A 223 15.30 -15.64 -35.76
CA LYS A 223 16.16 -16.72 -36.28
C LYS A 223 15.77 -17.12 -37.71
N ARG A 224 14.47 -17.16 -38.00
CA ARG A 224 13.94 -17.46 -39.34
C ARG A 224 14.20 -16.33 -40.32
N GLN A 225 13.97 -15.09 -39.88
CA GLN A 225 14.25 -13.88 -40.62
C GLN A 225 15.69 -13.83 -41.11
N LYS A 226 16.68 -14.17 -40.27
CA LYS A 226 18.08 -14.17 -40.69
C LYS A 226 18.29 -15.08 -41.92
N LYS A 227 17.82 -16.33 -41.84
CA LYS A 227 17.89 -17.29 -42.97
C LYS A 227 17.12 -16.81 -44.20
N ALA A 228 15.97 -16.17 -43.98
CA ALA A 228 15.14 -15.66 -45.06
C ALA A 228 15.75 -14.44 -45.74
N ILE A 229 16.49 -13.60 -45.01
CA ILE A 229 17.29 -12.51 -45.58
C ILE A 229 18.41 -13.09 -46.42
N ASP A 230 19.14 -14.09 -45.90
CA ASP A 230 20.22 -14.76 -46.65
C ASP A 230 19.68 -15.30 -48.00
N ALA A 231 18.52 -15.99 -47.98
CA ALA A 231 17.88 -16.48 -49.21
C ALA A 231 17.48 -15.39 -50.22
N VAL A 232 17.06 -14.21 -49.73
CA VAL A 232 16.71 -13.06 -50.58
C VAL A 232 17.96 -12.39 -51.12
N LEU A 233 19.02 -12.29 -50.32
CA LEU A 233 20.32 -11.77 -50.77
C LEU A 233 20.91 -12.69 -51.85
N ASP A 234 20.98 -14.00 -51.62
CA ASP A 234 21.45 -14.97 -52.61
C ASP A 234 20.67 -14.86 -53.94
N THR A 235 19.34 -14.70 -53.86
CA THR A 235 18.49 -14.48 -55.04
C THR A 235 18.79 -13.15 -55.74
N THR A 236 19.05 -12.10 -54.96
CA THR A 236 19.35 -10.76 -55.49
C THR A 236 20.74 -10.74 -56.13
N ASP A 237 21.72 -11.42 -55.54
CA ASP A 237 23.08 -11.55 -56.08
C ASP A 237 23.03 -12.30 -57.43
N VAL A 238 22.27 -13.40 -57.53
CA VAL A 238 22.04 -14.11 -58.80
C VAL A 238 21.39 -13.22 -59.87
N LEU A 239 20.52 -12.28 -59.47
CA LEU A 239 19.91 -11.32 -60.38
C LEU A 239 20.88 -10.21 -60.80
N LEU A 240 21.75 -9.76 -59.90
CA LEU A 240 22.74 -8.71 -60.16
C LEU A 240 23.94 -9.22 -60.98
N GLU A 241 24.31 -10.49 -60.83
CA GLU A 241 25.37 -11.17 -61.60
C GLU A 241 24.86 -11.69 -62.97
N TRP A 242 23.59 -11.46 -63.31
CA TRP A 242 23.02 -11.92 -64.57
C TRP A 242 23.64 -11.17 -65.77
N PRO A 243 24.10 -11.86 -66.84
CA PRO A 243 24.69 -11.18 -68.00
C PRO A 243 23.72 -10.21 -68.67
N GLU A 244 24.15 -8.96 -68.91
CA GLU A 244 23.29 -7.92 -69.54
C GLU A 244 22.84 -8.29 -70.96
N GLU A 245 23.57 -9.17 -71.63
CA GLU A 245 23.34 -9.61 -73.01
C GLU A 245 22.32 -10.76 -73.13
N GLU A 246 21.94 -11.40 -72.01
CA GLU A 246 21.03 -12.54 -72.00
C GLU A 246 19.61 -12.19 -71.48
N PRO A 247 18.53 -12.52 -72.21
CA PRO A 247 17.17 -12.31 -71.72
C PRO A 247 16.88 -13.17 -70.48
N LEU A 248 16.44 -12.54 -69.38
CA LEU A 248 16.08 -13.22 -68.13
C LEU A 248 14.71 -13.92 -68.25
N TYR A 249 14.71 -15.24 -68.46
CA TYR A 249 13.48 -16.03 -68.35
C TYR A 249 13.28 -16.61 -66.95
N LYS A 250 12.02 -16.65 -66.53
CA LYS A 250 11.62 -17.15 -65.21
C LYS A 250 12.04 -18.61 -64.96
N GLN A 251 12.12 -19.42 -66.01
CA GLN A 251 12.52 -20.83 -65.93
C GLN A 251 14.01 -20.97 -65.61
N ASP A 252 14.87 -20.11 -66.18
CA ASP A 252 16.31 -20.15 -65.97
C ASP A 252 16.69 -19.65 -64.56
N LEU A 253 15.93 -18.69 -64.03
CA LEU A 253 16.04 -18.23 -62.64
C LEU A 253 15.77 -19.37 -61.64
N TRP A 254 14.77 -20.23 -61.91
CA TRP A 254 14.45 -21.37 -61.06
C TRP A 254 15.42 -22.55 -61.17
N GLN A 255 16.28 -22.58 -62.19
CA GLN A 255 17.37 -23.56 -62.25
C GLN A 255 18.53 -23.18 -61.33
N ARG A 256 18.73 -21.88 -61.08
CA ARG A 256 19.81 -21.35 -60.21
C ARG A 256 19.38 -21.14 -58.76
N ILE A 257 18.07 -21.05 -58.47
CA ILE A 257 17.53 -20.77 -57.12
C ILE A 257 16.41 -21.75 -56.76
N ASP A 258 16.37 -22.20 -55.50
CA ASP A 258 15.25 -22.97 -54.97
C ASP A 258 14.01 -22.07 -54.76
N GLN A 259 13.06 -22.17 -55.70
CA GLN A 259 11.79 -21.45 -55.68
C GLN A 259 10.99 -21.67 -54.39
N LYS A 260 10.95 -22.89 -53.85
CA LYS A 260 10.17 -23.19 -52.64
C LYS A 260 10.80 -22.53 -51.42
N HIS A 261 12.13 -22.59 -51.33
CA HIS A 261 12.86 -21.94 -50.25
C HIS A 261 12.69 -20.41 -50.28
N LEU A 262 12.73 -19.78 -51.46
CA LEU A 262 12.51 -18.35 -51.61
C LEU A 262 11.09 -17.93 -51.21
N LEU A 263 10.06 -18.68 -51.63
CA LEU A 263 8.66 -18.39 -51.25
C LEU A 263 8.45 -18.47 -49.74
N VAL A 264 8.97 -19.52 -49.09
CA VAL A 264 8.91 -19.67 -47.63
C VAL A 264 9.66 -18.52 -46.93
N SER A 265 10.82 -18.13 -47.47
CA SER A 265 11.62 -17.02 -46.94
C SER A 265 10.87 -15.69 -47.03
N ILE A 266 10.24 -15.38 -48.18
CA ILE A 266 9.42 -14.18 -48.36
C ILE A 266 8.23 -14.18 -47.37
N ASP A 267 7.58 -15.32 -47.18
CA ASP A 267 6.48 -15.43 -46.21
C ASP A 267 6.95 -15.25 -44.76
N ASP A 268 8.11 -15.81 -44.38
CA ASP A 268 8.72 -15.57 -43.07
C ASP A 268 9.06 -14.09 -42.86
N LEU A 269 9.56 -13.38 -43.89
CA LEU A 269 9.80 -11.93 -43.83
C LEU A 269 8.51 -11.13 -43.69
N ARG A 270 7.43 -11.52 -44.40
CA ARG A 270 6.11 -10.89 -44.27
C ARG A 270 5.51 -11.09 -42.89
N ILE A 271 5.64 -12.31 -42.32
CA ILE A 271 5.19 -12.61 -40.96
C ILE A 271 5.99 -11.79 -39.95
N PHE A 272 7.31 -11.70 -40.11
CA PHE A 272 8.16 -10.90 -39.24
C PHE A 272 7.82 -9.40 -39.30
N LYS A 273 7.64 -8.85 -40.49
CA LYS A 273 7.20 -7.45 -40.68
C LYS A 273 5.87 -7.19 -39.97
N ARG A 274 4.89 -8.09 -40.12
CA ARG A 274 3.60 -8.00 -39.41
C ARG A 274 3.78 -8.08 -37.88
N LEU A 275 4.68 -8.94 -37.40
CA LEU A 275 4.97 -9.07 -35.97
C LEU A 275 5.54 -7.75 -35.40
N GLU A 276 6.46 -7.09 -36.10
CA GLU A 276 7.01 -5.79 -35.69
C GLU A 276 5.98 -4.65 -35.75
N GLU A 277 5.10 -4.66 -36.77
CA GLU A 277 4.14 -3.57 -36.97
C GLU A 277 2.92 -3.64 -36.03
N ARG A 278 2.38 -4.84 -35.81
CA ARG A 278 1.09 -5.07 -35.13
C ARG A 278 1.03 -6.30 -34.22
N GLY A 279 2.13 -7.07 -34.11
CA GLY A 279 2.15 -8.34 -33.39
C GLY A 279 1.75 -8.23 -31.92
N TYR A 280 2.21 -7.19 -31.22
CA TYR A 280 1.81 -6.92 -29.84
C TYR A 280 0.32 -6.59 -29.72
N CYS A 281 -0.22 -5.78 -30.64
CA CYS A 281 -1.65 -5.44 -30.68
C CYS A 281 -2.51 -6.67 -30.96
N ASP A 282 -2.16 -7.48 -31.97
CA ASP A 282 -2.88 -8.72 -32.31
C ASP A 282 -2.95 -9.69 -31.10
N LEU A 283 -1.86 -9.81 -30.35
CA LEU A 283 -1.82 -10.62 -29.12
C LEU A 283 -2.69 -10.05 -28.01
N LEU A 284 -2.74 -8.73 -27.84
CA LEU A 284 -3.65 -8.08 -26.88
C LEU A 284 -5.12 -8.31 -27.26
N LEU A 285 -5.46 -8.15 -28.54
CA LEU A 285 -6.82 -8.36 -29.04
C LEU A 285 -7.31 -9.80 -28.88
N THR A 286 -6.41 -10.79 -28.90
CA THR A 286 -6.77 -12.18 -28.58
C THR A 286 -7.36 -12.32 -27.18
N ARG A 287 -7.07 -11.38 -26.26
CA ARG A 287 -7.57 -11.35 -24.89
C ARG A 287 -8.76 -10.40 -24.69
N TYR A 288 -9.15 -9.64 -25.71
CA TYR A 288 -10.27 -8.71 -25.65
C TYR A 288 -11.60 -9.35 -25.22
N PRO A 289 -12.02 -10.54 -25.72
CA PRO A 289 -13.25 -11.19 -25.25
C PRO A 289 -13.24 -11.50 -23.75
N SER A 290 -12.05 -11.71 -23.18
CA SER A 290 -11.88 -11.97 -21.75
C SER A 290 -11.98 -10.68 -20.92
N LEU A 291 -11.40 -9.57 -21.40
CA LEU A 291 -11.56 -8.24 -20.81
C LEU A 291 -13.03 -7.82 -20.78
N ARG A 292 -13.74 -7.97 -21.90
CA ARG A 292 -15.13 -7.49 -22.02
C ARG A 292 -16.13 -8.17 -21.11
N LYS A 293 -15.81 -9.37 -20.61
CA LYS A 293 -16.66 -10.07 -19.63
C LYS A 293 -16.96 -9.23 -18.40
N TYR A 294 -16.02 -8.44 -17.89
CA TYR A 294 -16.22 -7.59 -16.69
C TYR A 294 -16.18 -6.10 -17.00
N PHE A 295 -15.55 -5.71 -18.12
CA PHE A 295 -15.31 -4.30 -18.42
C PHE A 295 -16.62 -3.51 -18.63
N ALA A 296 -17.67 -4.15 -19.16
CA ALA A 296 -18.99 -3.53 -19.33
C ALA A 296 -19.61 -3.05 -18.01
N ASP A 297 -19.42 -3.81 -16.93
CA ASP A 297 -19.89 -3.43 -15.59
C ASP A 297 -18.91 -2.46 -14.93
N PHE A 298 -17.61 -2.66 -15.13
CA PHE A 298 -16.58 -1.79 -14.57
C PHE A 298 -16.70 -0.33 -15.05
N ILE A 299 -17.02 -0.08 -16.32
CA ILE A 299 -17.18 1.29 -16.86
C ILE A 299 -18.41 2.02 -16.30
N ARG A 300 -19.35 1.32 -15.65
CA ARG A 300 -20.55 1.91 -15.05
C ARG A 300 -20.29 2.47 -13.66
N LEU A 301 -19.12 2.19 -13.08
CA LEU A 301 -18.70 2.82 -11.83
C LEU A 301 -18.71 4.36 -11.97
N PRO A 302 -18.96 5.10 -10.88
CA PRO A 302 -19.17 6.55 -10.90
C PRO A 302 -17.85 7.31 -11.06
N PHE A 303 -17.19 7.13 -12.20
CA PHE A 303 -15.91 7.78 -12.50
C PHE A 303 -16.08 9.27 -12.75
N GLU A 304 -15.17 10.04 -12.19
CA GLU A 304 -14.95 11.44 -12.49
C GLU A 304 -13.52 11.67 -12.99
N VAL A 305 -13.29 12.80 -13.64
CA VAL A 305 -11.99 13.14 -14.23
C VAL A 305 -11.46 14.47 -13.71
N ALA A 306 -10.15 14.54 -13.53
CA ALA A 306 -9.48 15.79 -13.19
C ALA A 306 -9.67 16.84 -14.31
N LYS A 307 -9.55 18.13 -13.96
CA LYS A 307 -9.58 19.23 -14.93
C LYS A 307 -8.55 18.99 -16.03
N GLY A 308 -8.98 18.96 -17.29
CA GLY A 308 -8.14 18.68 -18.46
C GLY A 308 -8.27 17.26 -19.04
N SER A 309 -8.84 16.32 -18.30
CA SER A 309 -9.00 14.91 -18.72
C SER A 309 -10.37 14.60 -19.36
N GLY A 310 -11.04 15.64 -19.87
CA GLY A 310 -12.35 15.55 -20.52
C GLY A 310 -12.50 14.54 -21.68
N PRO A 311 -11.47 14.27 -22.51
CA PRO A 311 -11.56 13.24 -23.54
C PRO A 311 -11.78 11.82 -22.99
N LEU A 312 -11.30 11.53 -21.76
CA LEU A 312 -11.40 10.20 -21.16
C LEU A 312 -12.82 9.91 -20.67
N ILE A 313 -13.46 10.88 -20.01
CA ILE A 313 -14.86 10.70 -19.55
C ILE A 313 -15.83 10.56 -20.73
N LYS A 314 -15.61 11.32 -21.82
CA LYS A 314 -16.39 11.17 -23.06
C LYS A 314 -16.24 9.76 -23.65
N ALA A 315 -15.03 9.20 -23.61
CA ALA A 315 -14.79 7.84 -24.09
C ALA A 315 -15.53 6.79 -23.24
N ILE A 316 -15.53 6.95 -21.91
CA ILE A 316 -16.31 6.08 -21.01
C ILE A 316 -17.81 6.17 -21.34
N GLN A 317 -18.35 7.38 -21.51
CA GLN A 317 -19.75 7.60 -21.88
C GLN A 317 -20.12 6.96 -23.23
N ILE A 318 -19.23 7.03 -24.24
CA ILE A 318 -19.46 6.37 -25.53
C ILE A 318 -19.57 4.85 -25.36
N VAL A 319 -18.71 4.20 -24.56
CA VAL A 319 -18.83 2.75 -24.32
C VAL A 319 -20.12 2.43 -23.58
N GLN A 320 -20.51 3.23 -22.58
CA GLN A 320 -21.78 3.05 -21.87
C GLN A 320 -22.98 3.12 -22.84
N GLN A 321 -23.02 4.11 -23.74
CA GLN A 321 -24.05 4.25 -24.78
C GLN A 321 -24.05 3.07 -25.77
N LEU A 322 -22.88 2.58 -26.17
CA LEU A 322 -22.77 1.39 -27.03
C LEU A 322 -23.27 0.12 -26.32
N ASP A 323 -23.00 -0.02 -25.03
CA ASP A 323 -23.39 -1.18 -24.24
C ASP A 323 -24.89 -1.15 -23.88
N ASN A 324 -25.49 0.04 -23.77
CA ASN A 324 -26.94 0.24 -23.60
C ASN A 324 -27.74 0.12 -24.91
N GLY A 325 -27.06 0.16 -26.07
CA GLY A 325 -27.70 0.10 -27.38
C GLY A 325 -28.14 1.45 -27.95
N ASP A 326 -27.83 2.56 -27.27
CA ASP A 326 -28.10 3.94 -27.72
C ASP A 326 -27.30 4.28 -28.98
N LEU A 327 -26.08 3.73 -29.09
CA LEU A 327 -25.22 3.84 -30.25
C LEU A 327 -24.99 2.47 -30.89
N LYS A 328 -25.06 2.41 -32.23
CA LYS A 328 -24.75 1.18 -33.00
C LYS A 328 -23.29 1.10 -33.45
N LYS A 329 -22.62 2.25 -33.62
CA LYS A 329 -21.24 2.36 -34.10
C LYS A 329 -20.52 3.50 -33.38
N LEU A 330 -19.19 3.45 -33.40
CA LEU A 330 -18.36 4.55 -32.88
C LEU A 330 -18.56 5.81 -33.74
N PRO A 331 -18.85 6.98 -33.12
CA PRO A 331 -18.92 8.25 -33.84
C PRO A 331 -17.59 8.64 -34.49
N GLU A 332 -17.61 9.46 -35.54
CA GLU A 332 -16.38 9.98 -36.15
C GLU A 332 -15.59 10.91 -35.21
N THR A 333 -16.29 11.54 -34.25
CA THR A 333 -15.73 12.39 -33.19
C THR A 333 -15.14 11.61 -32.00
N THR A 334 -15.02 10.28 -32.12
CA THR A 334 -14.51 9.41 -31.06
C THR A 334 -13.09 9.86 -30.63
N PRO A 335 -12.86 10.13 -29.33
CA PRO A 335 -11.54 10.54 -28.86
C PRO A 335 -10.52 9.41 -29.01
N ILE A 336 -9.36 9.70 -29.62
CA ILE A 336 -8.27 8.74 -29.85
C ILE A 336 -6.96 9.14 -29.15
N ALA A 337 -6.91 10.33 -28.53
CA ALA A 337 -5.69 10.89 -27.95
C ALA A 337 -5.08 10.00 -26.84
N PHE A 338 -5.94 9.36 -26.05
CA PHE A 338 -5.54 8.48 -24.95
C PHE A 338 -5.01 7.12 -25.41
N ILE A 339 -5.13 6.76 -26.70
CA ILE A 339 -4.73 5.45 -27.21
C ILE A 339 -3.20 5.31 -27.16
N PRO A 340 -2.66 4.27 -26.50
CA PRO A 340 -1.22 3.99 -26.45
C PRO A 340 -0.59 3.89 -27.83
N ARG A 341 0.67 4.33 -27.96
CA ARG A 341 1.39 4.35 -29.25
C ARG A 341 1.44 2.98 -29.90
N GLU A 342 1.56 1.90 -29.11
CA GLU A 342 1.62 0.53 -29.63
C GLU A 342 0.32 0.08 -30.32
N LEU A 343 -0.82 0.71 -30.00
CA LEU A 343 -2.13 0.36 -30.58
C LEU A 343 -2.54 1.28 -31.74
N ARG A 344 -1.92 2.47 -31.87
CA ARG A 344 -2.32 3.48 -32.88
C ARG A 344 -2.24 2.97 -34.31
N ARG A 345 -1.25 2.12 -34.63
CA ARG A 345 -1.06 1.55 -35.98
C ARG A 345 -2.19 0.60 -36.40
N SER A 346 -2.86 -0.02 -35.43
CA SER A 346 -3.96 -0.98 -35.67
C SER A 346 -5.33 -0.37 -35.35
N LEU A 347 -5.39 0.91 -35.00
CA LEU A 347 -6.63 1.57 -34.59
C LEU A 347 -7.59 1.80 -35.75
N LYS A 348 -7.08 2.11 -36.94
CA LYS A 348 -7.88 2.31 -38.15
C LYS A 348 -7.73 1.10 -39.07
N ASP A 349 -8.85 0.62 -39.60
CA ASP A 349 -8.84 -0.40 -40.64
C ASP A 349 -8.41 0.22 -41.98
N GLN A 350 -8.22 -0.61 -43.02
CA GLN A 350 -7.81 -0.16 -44.36
C GLN A 350 -8.77 0.87 -44.98
N GLY A 351 -10.05 0.85 -44.58
CA GLY A 351 -11.07 1.84 -44.98
C GLY A 351 -11.14 3.09 -44.10
N GLY A 352 -10.20 3.29 -43.16
CA GLY A 352 -10.14 4.46 -42.29
C GLY A 352 -11.07 4.44 -41.06
N SER A 353 -11.95 3.43 -40.94
CA SER A 353 -12.85 3.23 -39.80
C SER A 353 -12.10 2.83 -38.52
N ILE A 354 -12.56 3.31 -37.37
CA ILE A 354 -11.98 2.96 -36.07
C ILE A 354 -12.41 1.54 -35.68
N ASN A 355 -11.42 0.69 -35.38
CA ASN A 355 -11.65 -0.64 -34.86
C ASN A 355 -12.07 -0.60 -33.38
N ARG A 356 -13.34 -0.96 -33.11
CA ARG A 356 -13.94 -0.92 -31.76
C ARG A 356 -13.12 -1.68 -30.72
N ASN A 357 -12.66 -2.89 -31.05
CA ASN A 357 -11.96 -3.74 -30.08
C ASN A 357 -10.59 -3.16 -29.69
N VAL A 358 -9.89 -2.56 -30.66
CA VAL A 358 -8.62 -1.86 -30.41
C VAL A 358 -8.84 -0.61 -29.58
N TRP A 359 -9.89 0.15 -29.89
CA TRP A 359 -10.22 1.37 -29.19
C TRP A 359 -10.60 1.11 -27.72
N GLU A 360 -11.47 0.14 -27.45
CA GLU A 360 -11.88 -0.22 -26.09
C GLU A 360 -10.72 -0.85 -25.28
N MET A 361 -9.86 -1.66 -25.91
CA MET A 361 -8.64 -2.16 -25.26
C MET A 361 -7.70 -0.99 -24.90
N GLY A 362 -7.56 -0.01 -25.79
CA GLY A 362 -6.82 1.21 -25.54
C GLY A 362 -7.42 2.04 -24.41
N LEU A 363 -8.75 2.11 -24.32
CA LEU A 363 -9.46 2.78 -23.22
C LEU A 363 -9.19 2.10 -21.89
N ALA A 364 -9.27 0.77 -21.81
CA ALA A 364 -8.96 0.04 -20.58
C ALA A 364 -7.51 0.28 -20.11
N LEU A 365 -6.55 0.36 -21.04
CA LEU A 365 -5.16 0.71 -20.71
C LEU A 365 -5.02 2.15 -20.23
N ALA A 366 -5.71 3.09 -20.89
CA ALA A 366 -5.69 4.50 -20.50
C ALA A 366 -6.34 4.72 -19.14
N MET A 367 -7.47 4.06 -18.84
CA MET A 367 -8.14 4.11 -17.55
C MET A 367 -7.22 3.61 -16.42
N LYS A 368 -6.51 2.50 -16.65
CA LYS A 368 -5.51 1.99 -15.70
C LYS A 368 -4.45 3.05 -15.37
N ASP A 369 -3.87 3.67 -16.39
CA ASP A 369 -2.83 4.69 -16.18
C ASP A 369 -3.39 5.97 -15.55
N ALA A 370 -4.61 6.39 -15.94
CA ALA A 370 -5.30 7.55 -15.39
C ALA A 370 -5.72 7.37 -13.92
N LEU A 371 -6.12 6.16 -13.51
CA LEU A 371 -6.41 5.81 -12.11
C LEU A 371 -5.14 5.82 -11.24
N ARG A 372 -3.96 5.59 -11.84
CA ARG A 372 -2.67 5.68 -11.15
C ARG A 372 -2.17 7.12 -11.04
N SER A 373 -2.44 7.98 -12.03
CA SER A 373 -2.06 9.40 -11.99
C SER A 373 -3.03 10.28 -11.20
N GLY A 374 -4.26 9.80 -10.97
CA GLY A 374 -5.34 10.60 -10.37
C GLY A 374 -6.13 11.41 -11.40
N ASP A 375 -5.87 11.24 -12.70
CA ASP A 375 -6.62 11.89 -13.77
C ASP A 375 -8.04 11.33 -13.92
N LEU A 376 -8.23 10.07 -13.52
CA LEU A 376 -9.51 9.40 -13.38
C LEU A 376 -9.64 8.98 -11.91
N TYR A 377 -10.75 9.29 -11.27
CA TYR A 377 -10.97 9.02 -9.86
C TYR A 377 -12.44 8.63 -9.59
N LEU A 378 -12.71 8.17 -8.38
CA LEU A 378 -14.02 7.77 -7.88
C LEU A 378 -14.30 8.61 -6.62
N PRO A 379 -15.24 9.56 -6.61
CA PRO A 379 -15.47 10.44 -5.47
C PRO A 379 -15.82 9.70 -4.18
N GLN A 380 -16.48 8.55 -4.32
CA GLN A 380 -16.92 7.71 -3.22
C GLN A 380 -15.90 6.60 -2.86
N SER A 381 -14.67 6.67 -3.37
CA SER A 381 -13.56 5.80 -2.98
C SER A 381 -12.82 6.37 -1.76
N LYS A 382 -11.93 5.59 -1.13
CA LYS A 382 -11.07 6.08 -0.05
C LYS A 382 -9.67 6.46 -0.54
N GLN A 383 -9.13 5.73 -1.51
CA GLN A 383 -7.75 5.93 -1.99
C GLN A 383 -7.66 6.56 -3.39
N HIS A 384 -8.70 6.43 -4.19
CA HIS A 384 -8.77 6.91 -5.57
C HIS A 384 -9.78 8.06 -5.68
N VAL A 385 -9.72 9.02 -4.76
CA VAL A 385 -10.46 10.30 -4.82
C VAL A 385 -9.68 11.33 -5.65
N SER A 386 -10.26 12.51 -5.85
CA SER A 386 -9.54 13.63 -6.48
C SER A 386 -8.26 13.92 -5.69
N PHE A 387 -7.12 13.98 -6.38
CA PHE A 387 -5.83 14.27 -5.76
C PHE A 387 -5.86 15.60 -4.97
N TRP A 388 -6.59 16.59 -5.48
CA TRP A 388 -6.68 17.91 -4.86
C TRP A 388 -7.39 17.89 -3.51
N ASP A 389 -8.28 16.91 -3.28
CA ASP A 389 -8.98 16.71 -2.01
C ASP A 389 -8.04 16.19 -0.91
N LEU A 390 -6.86 15.66 -1.31
CA LEU A 390 -5.81 15.17 -0.41
C LEU A 390 -4.77 16.25 -0.09
N THR A 391 -4.88 17.44 -0.68
CA THR A 391 -3.93 18.55 -0.50
C THR A 391 -4.54 19.69 0.30
N LEU A 392 -3.70 20.50 0.95
CA LEU A 392 -4.16 21.75 1.54
C LEU A 392 -4.69 22.67 0.43
N ASN A 393 -5.92 23.14 0.60
CA ASN A 393 -6.46 24.19 -0.25
C ASN A 393 -5.72 25.52 0.03
N GLU A 394 -5.89 26.51 -0.87
CA GLU A 394 -5.17 27.80 -0.76
C GLU A 394 -5.42 28.51 0.57
N SER A 395 -6.67 28.52 1.06
CA SER A 395 -7.04 29.15 2.34
C SER A 395 -6.31 28.50 3.52
N ASN A 396 -6.36 27.17 3.61
CA ASN A 396 -5.72 26.41 4.68
C ASN A 396 -4.20 26.53 4.61
N TRP A 397 -3.63 26.61 3.40
CA TRP A 397 -2.20 26.82 3.23
C TRP A 397 -1.78 28.21 3.71
N ASP A 398 -2.53 29.27 3.36
CA ASP A 398 -2.21 30.63 3.80
C ASP A 398 -2.28 30.80 5.32
N GLU A 399 -3.21 30.12 5.97
CA GLU A 399 -3.35 30.09 7.43
C GLU A 399 -2.18 29.34 8.12
N THR A 400 -1.67 28.27 7.50
CA THR A 400 -0.71 27.36 8.15
C THR A 400 0.75 27.57 7.73
N ARG A 401 1.03 28.26 6.61
CA ARG A 401 2.37 28.34 5.99
C ARG A 401 3.49 28.78 6.94
N GLN A 402 3.22 29.76 7.81
CA GLN A 402 4.23 30.29 8.74
C GLN A 402 4.58 29.27 9.83
N THR A 403 3.56 28.60 10.37
CA THR A 403 3.72 27.51 11.32
C THR A 403 4.51 26.36 10.69
N VAL A 404 4.15 25.97 9.45
CA VAL A 404 4.82 24.90 8.72
C VAL A 404 6.30 25.20 8.46
N TYR A 405 6.65 26.42 8.04
CA TYR A 405 8.06 26.82 7.87
C TYR A 405 8.85 26.72 9.18
N THR A 406 8.24 27.17 10.28
CA THR A 406 8.86 27.11 11.61
C THR A 406 9.06 25.65 12.07
N GLU A 407 8.02 24.82 11.96
CA GLU A 407 8.05 23.41 12.37
C GLU A 407 9.03 22.58 11.55
N LEU A 408 9.06 22.77 10.23
CA LEU A 408 9.99 22.07 9.33
C LEU A 408 11.41 22.66 9.36
N GLN A 409 11.61 23.76 10.10
CA GLN A 409 12.84 24.57 10.14
C GLN A 409 13.31 24.91 8.72
N GLN A 410 12.36 25.31 7.87
CA GLN A 410 12.61 25.73 6.50
C GLN A 410 12.69 27.25 6.42
N PRO A 411 13.59 27.79 5.60
CA PRO A 411 13.68 29.24 5.41
C PRO A 411 12.44 29.76 4.67
N PRO A 412 12.05 31.03 4.90
CA PRO A 412 10.99 31.65 4.13
C PRO A 412 11.38 31.77 2.64
N PRO A 413 10.42 31.86 1.70
CA PRO A 413 10.68 31.77 0.26
C PRO A 413 11.77 32.70 -0.28
N HIS A 414 11.91 33.90 0.28
CA HIS A 414 12.89 34.89 -0.15
C HIS A 414 14.33 34.55 0.29
N GLU A 415 14.51 33.71 1.31
CA GLU A 415 15.83 33.29 1.82
C GLU A 415 16.29 31.93 1.28
N VAL A 416 15.37 31.12 0.74
CA VAL A 416 15.64 29.74 0.26
C VAL A 416 16.89 29.68 -0.62
N ARG A 417 17.01 30.60 -1.60
CA ARG A 417 18.15 30.63 -2.52
C ARG A 417 19.47 30.86 -1.80
N ALA A 418 19.51 31.79 -0.85
CA ALA A 418 20.72 32.12 -0.10
C ALA A 418 21.14 30.94 0.79
N VAL A 419 20.19 30.34 1.51
CA VAL A 419 20.42 29.20 2.40
C VAL A 419 20.92 27.98 1.63
N ILE A 420 20.26 27.60 0.53
CA ILE A 420 20.68 26.45 -0.29
C ILE A 420 22.06 26.70 -0.91
N SER A 421 22.34 27.93 -1.37
CA SER A 421 23.64 28.26 -1.96
C SER A 421 24.77 28.17 -0.95
N ALA A 422 24.55 28.67 0.28
CA ALA A 422 25.50 28.56 1.37
C ALA A 422 25.74 27.09 1.76
N GLN A 423 24.67 26.31 2.00
CA GLN A 423 24.76 24.88 2.32
C GLN A 423 25.48 24.08 1.24
N PHE A 424 25.22 24.37 -0.03
CA PHE A 424 25.92 23.75 -1.15
C PHE A 424 27.42 24.09 -1.12
N HIS A 425 27.76 25.37 -0.94
CA HIS A 425 29.17 25.80 -0.89
C HIS A 425 29.92 25.18 0.29
N ASP A 426 29.29 25.13 1.47
CA ASP A 426 29.82 24.50 2.67
C ASP A 426 30.05 23.00 2.44
N SER A 427 29.05 22.31 1.88
CA SER A 427 29.14 20.87 1.58
C SER A 427 30.23 20.57 0.55
N VAL A 428 30.35 21.38 -0.50
CA VAL A 428 31.39 21.23 -1.53
C VAL A 428 32.77 21.56 -0.96
N SER A 429 32.89 22.59 -0.13
CA SER A 429 34.15 22.94 0.52
C SER A 429 34.60 21.82 1.46
N GLU A 430 33.68 21.24 2.24
CA GLU A 430 33.99 20.12 3.12
C GLU A 430 34.35 18.86 2.33
N ALA A 431 33.60 18.56 1.27
CA ALA A 431 33.91 17.46 0.37
C ALA A 431 35.31 17.64 -0.26
N LYS A 432 35.66 18.85 -0.70
CA LYS A 432 36.99 19.17 -1.26
C LYS A 432 38.10 18.96 -0.25
N LYS A 433 37.91 19.36 1.02
CA LYS A 433 38.88 19.13 2.10
C LYS A 433 39.11 17.65 2.36
N ARG A 434 38.04 16.84 2.32
CA ARG A 434 38.11 15.39 2.57
C ARG A 434 38.55 14.55 1.37
N PHE A 435 38.35 15.04 0.15
CA PHE A 435 38.60 14.28 -1.09
C PHE A 435 40.05 13.78 -1.21
N GLY A 436 41.03 14.54 -0.70
CA GLY A 436 42.44 14.12 -0.71
C GLY A 436 42.87 13.23 0.45
N LEU A 437 41.99 13.00 1.43
CA LEU A 437 42.28 12.22 2.64
C LEU A 437 41.71 10.79 2.58
N ASP A 438 40.69 10.56 1.75
CA ASP A 438 40.04 9.27 1.61
C ASP A 438 40.27 8.63 0.24
N ASN A 439 40.43 7.31 0.21
CA ASN A 439 40.55 6.50 -1.02
C ASN A 439 39.18 6.08 -1.59
N PHE A 440 38.08 6.66 -1.11
CA PHE A 440 36.72 6.30 -1.48
C PHE A 440 36.38 6.70 -2.93
N ALA A 441 36.95 7.79 -3.44
CA ALA A 441 36.65 8.31 -4.76
C ALA A 441 37.91 8.81 -5.47
N GLU A 442 38.09 8.41 -6.72
CA GLU A 442 39.22 8.80 -7.57
C GLU A 442 38.69 9.38 -8.88
N ILE A 443 39.31 10.45 -9.40
CA ILE A 443 38.98 10.99 -10.72
C ILE A 443 40.02 10.47 -11.72
N ASN A 444 39.62 9.51 -12.54
CA ASN A 444 40.46 8.94 -13.60
C ASN A 444 39.97 9.42 -14.96
N ASN A 445 40.82 10.13 -15.72
CA ASN A 445 40.50 10.66 -17.06
C ASN A 445 39.19 11.49 -17.09
N GLY A 446 38.99 12.34 -16.09
CA GLY A 446 37.78 13.16 -15.95
C GLY A 446 36.52 12.39 -15.52
N ARG A 447 36.64 11.10 -15.17
CA ARG A 447 35.52 10.28 -14.66
C ARG A 447 35.71 9.94 -13.20
N LEU A 448 34.69 10.22 -12.40
CA LEU A 448 34.62 9.81 -11.00
C LEU A 448 34.46 8.29 -10.90
N LYS A 449 35.39 7.64 -10.20
CA LYS A 449 35.37 6.22 -9.88
C LYS A 449 35.26 6.07 -8.37
N LEU A 450 34.14 5.51 -7.91
CA LEU A 450 33.96 5.19 -6.50
C LEU A 450 34.58 3.82 -6.22
N LYS A 451 35.46 3.75 -5.22
CA LYS A 451 36.05 2.51 -4.74
C LYS A 451 35.18 1.94 -3.64
N ARG A 452 35.10 0.62 -3.59
CA ARG A 452 34.44 -0.08 -2.50
C ARG A 452 35.40 -0.21 -1.32
N ASP A 453 34.99 0.21 -0.13
CA ASP A 453 35.69 -0.11 1.12
C ASP A 453 35.94 -1.60 1.21
N ASP A 454 37.19 -1.94 1.47
CA ASP A 454 37.59 -3.30 1.77
C ASP A 454 36.93 -3.76 3.06
N LYS A 455 36.66 -5.06 3.16
CA LYS A 455 36.12 -5.61 4.40
C LYS A 455 37.16 -5.36 5.50
N LEU A 456 36.74 -4.69 6.58
CA LEU A 456 37.57 -4.55 7.77
C LEU A 456 38.10 -5.93 8.18
N ASP A 457 39.42 -6.02 8.33
CA ASP A 457 40.03 -7.24 8.83
C ASP A 457 39.58 -7.43 10.28
N VAL A 458 39.13 -8.65 10.61
CA VAL A 458 38.57 -8.94 11.93
C VAL A 458 39.70 -9.53 12.75
N PRO A 459 40.22 -8.84 13.79
CA PRO A 459 41.34 -9.35 14.56
C PRO A 459 41.02 -10.71 15.19
N ASP A 460 42.02 -11.60 15.27
CA ASP A 460 41.86 -12.93 15.87
C ASP A 460 41.28 -12.88 17.29
N LYS A 461 41.62 -11.83 18.06
CA LYS A 461 41.08 -11.59 19.41
C LYS A 461 39.55 -11.44 19.39
N VAL A 462 38.99 -10.74 18.41
CA VAL A 462 37.54 -10.57 18.25
C VAL A 462 36.89 -11.89 17.91
N SER A 463 37.48 -12.68 17.00
CA SER A 463 36.97 -14.02 16.67
C SER A 463 36.99 -14.96 17.87
N ARG A 464 38.04 -14.93 18.70
CA ARG A 464 38.12 -15.70 19.94
C ARG A 464 37.06 -15.27 20.94
N LEU A 465 36.86 -13.96 21.14
CA LEU A 465 35.82 -13.44 22.03
C LEU A 465 34.43 -13.84 21.55
N GLN A 466 34.14 -13.72 20.25
CA GLN A 466 32.87 -14.13 19.67
C GLN A 466 32.57 -15.60 19.95
N LYS A 467 33.55 -16.50 19.78
CA LYS A 467 33.39 -17.93 20.11
C LYS A 467 33.07 -18.16 21.59
N VAL A 468 33.69 -17.39 22.49
CA VAL A 468 33.40 -17.48 23.93
C VAL A 468 31.97 -17.03 24.22
N ILE A 469 31.54 -15.90 23.65
CA ILE A 469 30.16 -15.40 23.81
C ILE A 469 29.17 -16.43 23.26
N ASP A 470 29.35 -16.88 22.02
CA ASP A 470 28.47 -17.83 21.36
C ASP A 470 28.36 -19.15 22.14
N ALA A 471 29.45 -19.64 22.74
CA ALA A 471 29.45 -20.86 23.55
C ALA A 471 28.74 -20.72 24.90
N HIS A 472 28.60 -19.51 25.44
CA HIS A 472 27.91 -19.24 26.72
C HIS A 472 26.45 -18.78 26.53
N MET A 473 26.01 -18.54 25.29
CA MET A 473 24.62 -18.15 25.00
C MET A 473 23.69 -19.36 25.13
N PRO A 474 22.71 -19.35 26.06
CA PRO A 474 21.81 -20.48 26.25
C PRO A 474 20.79 -20.58 25.10
N THR A 475 20.39 -21.80 24.76
CA THR A 475 19.23 -22.03 23.90
C THR A 475 17.95 -21.79 24.70
N ILE A 476 17.19 -20.76 24.35
CA ILE A 476 15.95 -20.38 25.03
C ILE A 476 14.72 -20.78 24.21
N ARG A 477 13.65 -21.19 24.91
CA ARG A 477 12.35 -21.43 24.27
C ARG A 477 11.71 -20.10 23.87
N ILE A 478 11.14 -20.02 22.67
CA ILE A 478 10.60 -18.76 22.12
C ILE A 478 9.54 -18.11 23.02
N GLU A 479 8.71 -18.92 23.69
CA GLU A 479 7.72 -18.42 24.63
C GLU A 479 8.34 -17.85 25.91
N GLN A 480 9.48 -18.38 26.36
CA GLN A 480 10.18 -17.83 27.52
C GLN A 480 10.80 -16.48 27.16
N LEU A 481 11.39 -16.37 25.96
CA LEU A 481 11.90 -15.11 25.43
C LEU A 481 10.80 -14.04 25.40
N LEU A 482 9.64 -14.35 24.84
CA LEU A 482 8.53 -13.40 24.76
C LEU A 482 8.02 -12.98 26.15
N ILE A 483 7.93 -13.93 27.10
CA ILE A 483 7.53 -13.62 28.48
C ILE A 483 8.56 -12.74 29.18
N GLU A 484 9.85 -12.99 28.97
CA GLU A 484 10.92 -12.21 29.57
C GLU A 484 10.98 -10.79 29.01
N VAL A 485 10.89 -10.64 27.68
CA VAL A 485 10.79 -9.33 27.02
C VAL A 485 9.55 -8.59 27.50
N ASP A 486 8.40 -9.25 27.63
CA ASP A 486 7.19 -8.61 28.14
C ASP A 486 7.30 -8.18 29.62
N LYS A 487 8.07 -8.90 30.45
CA LYS A 487 8.35 -8.43 31.82
C LYS A 487 9.16 -7.14 31.84
N MET A 488 10.05 -6.96 30.87
CA MET A 488 10.90 -5.77 30.77
C MET A 488 10.18 -4.59 30.13
N THR A 489 9.41 -4.83 29.06
CA THR A 489 8.83 -3.77 28.25
C THR A 489 7.33 -3.57 28.50
N HIS A 490 6.64 -4.57 29.07
CA HIS A 490 5.19 -4.58 29.25
C HIS A 490 4.39 -4.42 27.95
N TYR A 491 4.96 -4.81 26.81
CA TYR A 491 4.31 -4.66 25.49
C TYR A 491 2.92 -5.32 25.43
N SER A 492 2.67 -6.36 26.23
CA SER A 492 1.38 -7.06 26.25
C SER A 492 0.20 -6.18 26.68
N ARG A 493 0.46 -5.05 27.36
CA ARG A 493 -0.56 -4.08 27.77
C ARG A 493 -1.29 -3.43 26.60
N HIS A 494 -0.65 -3.36 25.42
CA HIS A 494 -1.21 -2.73 24.22
C HIS A 494 -2.25 -3.61 23.50
N PHE A 495 -2.31 -4.90 23.81
CA PHE A 495 -3.36 -5.78 23.29
C PHE A 495 -4.66 -5.56 24.07
N VAL A 496 -5.40 -4.51 23.70
CA VAL A 496 -6.71 -4.11 24.26
C VAL A 496 -7.79 -4.21 23.20
N PRO A 497 -9.07 -4.49 23.55
CA PRO A 497 -10.16 -4.50 22.57
C PRO A 497 -10.52 -3.08 22.11
N ILE A 498 -11.15 -2.93 20.93
CA ILE A 498 -11.54 -1.61 20.35
C ILE A 498 -12.46 -0.81 21.28
N GLN A 499 -13.33 -1.48 22.05
CA GLN A 499 -14.23 -0.83 23.01
C GLN A 499 -13.59 -0.52 24.36
N HIS A 500 -12.27 -0.73 24.49
CA HIS A 500 -11.48 -0.52 25.70
C HIS A 500 -12.07 -1.11 26.99
N HIS A 501 -12.91 -2.14 26.87
CA HIS A 501 -13.43 -2.85 28.03
C HIS A 501 -12.31 -3.56 28.79
N GLN A 502 -12.27 -3.34 30.10
CA GLN A 502 -11.19 -3.86 30.96
C GLN A 502 -11.35 -5.36 31.32
N SER A 503 -12.48 -5.99 30.96
CA SER A 503 -12.72 -7.41 31.26
C SER A 503 -11.88 -8.32 30.37
N ARG A 504 -10.82 -8.90 30.94
CA ARG A 504 -9.96 -9.87 30.26
C ARG A 504 -10.55 -11.29 30.40
N PRO A 505 -10.55 -12.10 29.33
CA PRO A 505 -11.00 -13.49 29.41
C PRO A 505 -10.08 -14.31 30.32
N LYS A 506 -10.59 -15.47 30.80
CA LYS A 506 -9.80 -16.41 31.60
C LYS A 506 -8.52 -16.81 30.85
N ALA A 507 -7.39 -16.89 31.56
CA ALA A 507 -6.08 -17.21 30.99
C ALA A 507 -5.68 -16.34 29.78
N PHE A 508 -6.07 -15.06 29.79
CA PHE A 508 -5.80 -14.08 28.72
C PHE A 508 -4.34 -14.06 28.29
N TYR A 509 -3.42 -13.85 29.23
CA TYR A 509 -1.99 -13.72 28.94
C TYR A 509 -1.41 -14.93 28.21
N LYS A 510 -1.72 -16.13 28.72
CA LYS A 510 -1.28 -17.39 28.12
C LYS A 510 -1.85 -17.58 26.71
N SER A 511 -3.11 -17.22 26.52
CA SER A 511 -3.79 -17.30 25.22
C SER A 511 -3.24 -16.27 24.23
N LEU A 512 -2.87 -15.09 24.72
CA LEU A 512 -2.23 -14.02 23.94
C LEU A 512 -0.88 -14.46 23.41
N MET A 513 0.01 -14.95 24.27
CA MET A 513 1.33 -15.43 23.84
C MET A 513 1.21 -16.60 22.87
N ALA A 514 0.32 -17.56 23.15
CA ALA A 514 0.06 -18.66 22.23
C ALA A 514 -0.48 -18.19 20.87
N ALA A 515 -1.36 -17.18 20.85
CA ALA A 515 -1.89 -16.62 19.61
C ALA A 515 -0.81 -15.89 18.79
N ILE A 516 0.04 -15.10 19.43
CA ILE A 516 1.17 -14.41 18.76
C ILE A 516 2.12 -15.43 18.15
N ILE A 517 2.57 -16.42 18.93
CA ILE A 517 3.47 -17.48 18.43
C ILE A 517 2.82 -18.26 17.30
N SER A 518 1.53 -18.60 17.43
CA SER A 518 0.77 -19.35 16.42
C SER A 518 0.76 -18.66 15.05
N GLN A 519 0.61 -17.33 15.03
CA GLN A 519 0.64 -16.55 13.79
C GLN A 519 2.08 -16.32 13.30
N ALA A 520 3.01 -15.99 14.20
CA ALA A 520 4.40 -15.71 13.86
C ALA A 520 5.13 -16.92 13.25
N THR A 521 4.80 -18.14 13.69
CA THR A 521 5.41 -19.38 13.17
C THR A 521 4.59 -20.08 12.09
N ASN A 522 3.46 -19.49 11.66
CA ASN A 522 2.48 -20.11 10.75
C ASN A 522 1.95 -21.48 11.23
N LEU A 523 2.07 -21.81 12.53
CA LEU A 523 1.59 -23.07 13.09
C LEU A 523 0.04 -23.15 13.08
N GLY A 524 -0.63 -22.00 13.17
CA GLY A 524 -2.09 -21.89 13.15
C GLY A 524 -2.75 -22.27 14.48
N VAL A 525 -4.04 -21.94 14.64
CA VAL A 525 -4.73 -22.02 15.94
C VAL A 525 -5.01 -23.45 16.40
N VAL A 526 -5.24 -24.38 15.47
CA VAL A 526 -5.56 -25.78 15.79
C VAL A 526 -4.34 -26.46 16.39
N SER A 527 -3.22 -26.46 15.66
CA SER A 527 -1.97 -27.05 16.09
C SER A 527 -1.42 -26.38 17.36
N MET A 528 -1.57 -25.05 17.49
CA MET A 528 -1.19 -24.37 18.73
C MET A 528 -2.02 -24.82 19.94
N SER A 529 -3.35 -24.96 19.78
CA SER A 529 -4.21 -25.43 20.89
C SER A 529 -3.86 -26.85 21.34
N ALA A 530 -3.45 -27.72 20.41
CA ALA A 530 -2.99 -29.08 20.73
C ALA A 530 -1.63 -29.08 21.45
N SER A 531 -0.81 -28.06 21.22
CA SER A 531 0.54 -27.92 21.79
C SER A 531 0.55 -27.26 23.18
N VAL A 532 -0.51 -26.55 23.56
CA VAL A 532 -0.56 -25.75 24.79
C VAL A 532 -1.72 -26.16 25.68
N LYS A 533 -1.41 -26.81 26.82
CA LYS A 533 -2.41 -27.24 27.80
C LYS A 533 -3.23 -26.05 28.34
N GLY A 534 -4.56 -26.15 28.29
CA GLY A 534 -5.48 -25.15 28.83
C GLY A 534 -5.75 -23.94 27.93
N VAL A 535 -5.35 -24.00 26.66
CA VAL A 535 -5.69 -23.00 25.63
C VAL A 535 -6.51 -23.69 24.54
N THR A 536 -7.75 -23.26 24.34
CA THR A 536 -8.63 -23.84 23.31
C THR A 536 -8.56 -23.05 22.01
N VAL A 537 -9.02 -23.67 20.91
CA VAL A 537 -9.13 -23.00 19.60
C VAL A 537 -9.98 -21.73 19.69
N ASP A 538 -11.08 -21.76 20.44
CA ASP A 538 -11.99 -20.62 20.56
C ASP A 538 -11.37 -19.47 21.35
N MET A 539 -10.56 -19.78 22.37
CA MET A 539 -9.78 -18.76 23.08
C MET A 539 -8.80 -18.06 22.13
N LEU A 540 -8.04 -18.83 21.32
CA LEU A 540 -7.10 -18.26 20.35
C LEU A 540 -7.81 -17.42 19.28
N ARG A 541 -8.93 -17.91 18.75
CA ARG A 541 -9.75 -17.15 17.79
C ARG A 541 -10.27 -15.86 18.41
N HIS A 542 -10.74 -15.89 19.66
CA HIS A 542 -11.22 -14.71 20.36
C HIS A 542 -10.11 -13.66 20.53
N ILE A 543 -8.89 -14.08 20.93
CA ILE A 543 -7.73 -13.20 21.03
C ILE A 543 -7.37 -12.57 19.67
N LEU A 544 -7.26 -13.39 18.62
CA LEU A 544 -6.94 -12.91 17.28
C LEU A 544 -8.01 -11.97 16.71
N GLN A 545 -9.28 -12.22 17.06
CA GLN A 545 -10.39 -11.41 16.60
C GLN A 545 -10.45 -10.05 17.31
N TYR A 546 -10.25 -10.00 18.62
CA TYR A 546 -10.56 -8.81 19.42
C TYR A 546 -9.34 -8.06 19.93
N TYR A 547 -8.18 -8.71 20.10
CA TYR A 547 -7.02 -8.15 20.80
C TYR A 547 -5.81 -7.93 19.89
N ILE A 548 -5.55 -8.84 18.95
CA ILE A 548 -4.44 -8.70 17.98
C ILE A 548 -4.93 -7.95 16.74
N ARG A 549 -4.36 -6.76 16.51
CA ARG A 549 -4.64 -5.88 15.38
C ARG A 549 -3.35 -5.22 14.92
N GLU A 550 -3.38 -4.64 13.73
CA GLU A 550 -2.24 -3.90 13.20
C GLU A 550 -1.80 -2.78 14.15
N GLU A 551 -2.76 -2.03 14.71
CA GLU A 551 -2.45 -0.93 15.64
C GLU A 551 -1.87 -1.43 16.96
N THR A 552 -2.42 -2.52 17.52
CA THR A 552 -1.89 -3.08 18.78
C THR A 552 -0.51 -3.72 18.60
N LEU A 553 -0.23 -4.26 17.41
CA LEU A 553 1.11 -4.75 17.05
C LEU A 553 2.10 -3.59 16.87
N ILE A 554 1.68 -2.50 16.24
CA ILE A 554 2.49 -1.29 16.06
C ILE A 554 2.84 -0.68 17.41
N ASP A 555 1.89 -0.55 18.33
CA ASP A 555 2.13 -0.02 19.69
C ASP A 555 3.02 -0.95 20.52
N ALA A 556 2.75 -2.26 20.49
CA ALA A 556 3.58 -3.26 21.17
C ALA A 556 5.02 -3.28 20.62
N SER A 557 5.18 -3.16 19.29
CA SER A 557 6.49 -3.09 18.65
C SER A 557 7.24 -1.82 19.06
N ALA A 558 6.56 -0.68 19.16
CA ALA A 558 7.18 0.57 19.58
C ALA A 558 7.76 0.49 21.00
N GLU A 559 7.04 -0.13 21.93
CA GLU A 559 7.54 -0.33 23.30
C GLU A 559 8.83 -1.16 23.33
N ILE A 560 8.91 -2.22 22.51
CA ILE A 560 10.12 -3.04 22.36
C ILE A 560 11.26 -2.24 21.74
N VAL A 561 10.98 -1.44 20.70
CA VAL A 561 12.00 -0.62 20.03
C VAL A 561 12.52 0.49 20.95
N ASN A 562 11.64 1.10 21.74
CA ASN A 562 12.00 2.15 22.70
C ASN A 562 12.92 1.59 23.79
N GLN A 563 12.56 0.43 24.37
CA GLN A 563 13.42 -0.26 25.34
C GLN A 563 14.76 -0.70 24.72
N HIS A 564 14.74 -1.19 23.47
CA HIS A 564 15.97 -1.50 22.75
C HIS A 564 16.87 -0.26 22.59
N HIS A 565 16.29 0.91 22.29
CA HIS A 565 17.03 2.16 22.12
C HIS A 565 17.76 2.59 23.41
N GLU A 566 17.19 2.31 24.58
CA GLU A 566 17.78 2.64 25.89
C GLU A 566 18.97 1.75 26.28
N LEU A 567 19.14 0.59 25.64
CA LEU A 567 20.24 -0.33 25.96
C LEU A 567 21.61 0.27 25.60
N PRO A 568 22.61 0.19 26.50
CA PRO A 568 23.95 0.70 26.22
C PRO A 568 24.59 0.10 24.97
N LEU A 569 24.29 -1.17 24.66
CA LEU A 569 24.82 -1.85 23.47
C LEU A 569 24.28 -1.26 22.17
N SER A 570 23.05 -0.75 22.16
CA SER A 570 22.44 -0.15 20.97
C SER A 570 23.18 1.12 20.53
N ALA A 571 23.64 1.92 21.50
CA ALA A 571 24.43 3.13 21.26
C ALA A 571 25.80 2.84 20.62
N VAL A 572 26.33 1.61 20.75
CA VAL A 572 27.58 1.19 20.08
C VAL A 572 27.38 1.02 18.58
N HIS A 573 26.15 0.68 18.15
CA HIS A 573 25.84 0.46 16.74
C HIS A 573 25.52 1.75 15.97
N GLY A 574 24.83 2.69 16.61
CA GLY A 574 24.43 3.94 15.97
C GLY A 574 23.68 4.89 16.90
N SER A 575 23.34 6.07 16.37
CA SER A 575 22.66 7.13 17.13
C SER A 575 21.13 7.02 17.11
N GLY A 576 20.55 6.12 16.32
CA GLY A 576 19.10 6.01 16.14
C GLY A 576 18.52 7.09 15.22
N THR A 577 19.37 7.80 14.48
CA THR A 577 18.97 8.90 13.56
C THR A 577 19.09 8.51 12.09
N LEU A 578 19.79 7.42 11.78
CA LEU A 578 19.92 6.86 10.45
C LEU A 578 19.06 5.59 10.34
N SER A 579 18.48 5.35 9.18
CA SER A 579 17.76 4.11 8.91
C SER A 579 17.94 3.62 7.48
N SER A 580 17.52 2.39 7.24
CA SER A 580 17.45 1.76 5.93
C SER A 580 16.15 1.00 5.76
N SER A 581 15.71 0.78 4.52
CA SER A 581 14.55 -0.07 4.25
C SER A 581 14.81 -1.06 3.12
N ASP A 582 14.25 -2.26 3.26
CA ASP A 582 14.35 -3.34 2.28
C ASP A 582 13.18 -4.32 2.44
N ALA A 583 12.70 -4.87 1.31
CA ALA A 583 11.61 -5.83 1.29
C ALA A 583 12.13 -7.28 1.24
N GLN A 584 11.91 -8.01 2.32
CA GLN A 584 12.09 -9.45 2.32
C GLN A 584 10.93 -10.12 1.59
N ARG A 585 11.22 -11.14 0.76
CA ARG A 585 10.19 -11.84 -0.01
C ARG A 585 9.79 -13.11 0.73
N PHE A 586 8.49 -13.33 0.89
CA PHE A 586 7.93 -14.48 1.58
C PHE A 586 6.92 -15.20 0.69
N LEU A 587 7.08 -16.51 0.59
CA LEU A 587 6.16 -17.39 -0.12
C LEU A 587 4.81 -17.42 0.60
N ILE A 588 3.71 -17.30 -0.16
CA ILE A 588 2.37 -17.45 0.39
C ILE A 588 1.54 -18.42 -0.45
N ARG A 589 0.73 -19.23 0.24
CA ARG A 589 -0.26 -20.11 -0.41
C ARG A 589 -1.57 -19.39 -0.73
N ALA A 590 -1.92 -18.37 0.06
CA ALA A 590 -3.18 -17.68 -0.08
C ALA A 590 -3.22 -16.80 -1.35
N ASP A 591 -4.35 -16.83 -2.06
CA ASP A 591 -4.59 -15.94 -3.20
C ASP A 591 -5.06 -14.58 -2.68
N SER A 592 -4.36 -13.49 -3.02
CA SER A 592 -4.70 -12.13 -2.57
C SER A 592 -4.28 -11.06 -3.59
N LEU A 593 -4.83 -9.86 -3.48
CA LEU A 593 -4.35 -8.70 -4.26
C LEU A 593 -2.86 -8.37 -4.02
N LEU A 594 -2.32 -8.68 -2.84
CA LEU A 594 -0.91 -8.44 -2.51
C LEU A 594 0.00 -9.53 -3.11
N SER A 595 -0.54 -10.74 -3.32
CA SER A 595 0.19 -11.87 -3.88
C SER A 595 0.62 -11.61 -5.32
N SER A 596 1.89 -11.87 -5.64
CA SER A 596 2.43 -11.71 -7.00
C SER A 596 3.50 -12.74 -7.31
N TYR A 597 3.58 -13.17 -8.57
CA TYR A 597 4.61 -14.12 -9.00
C TYR A 597 5.99 -13.47 -8.95
N TYR A 598 6.98 -14.18 -8.41
CA TYR A 598 8.35 -13.67 -8.32
C TYR A 598 9.39 -14.70 -8.82
N PRO A 599 9.55 -14.82 -10.17
CA PRO A 599 10.35 -15.88 -10.78
C PRO A 599 11.81 -15.94 -10.38
N ARG A 600 12.39 -14.81 -9.96
CA ARG A 600 13.81 -14.71 -9.62
C ARG A 600 14.23 -15.64 -8.48
N TYR A 601 13.35 -15.88 -7.50
CA TYR A 601 13.67 -16.72 -6.33
C TYR A 601 12.72 -17.91 -6.14
N TYR A 602 11.46 -17.81 -6.58
CA TYR A 602 10.44 -18.83 -6.32
C TYR A 602 9.89 -19.47 -7.60
N GLY A 603 10.49 -19.18 -8.77
CA GLY A 603 10.01 -19.70 -10.04
C GLY A 603 8.65 -19.16 -10.48
N TYR A 604 8.07 -19.76 -11.51
CA TYR A 604 6.92 -19.19 -12.23
C TYR A 604 5.54 -19.54 -11.65
N TYR A 605 5.48 -20.46 -10.68
CA TYR A 605 4.22 -21.03 -10.19
C TYR A 605 3.86 -20.57 -8.77
N GLU A 606 4.81 -19.95 -8.07
CA GLU A 606 4.67 -19.56 -6.69
C GLU A 606 4.50 -18.05 -6.54
N LYS A 607 3.60 -17.66 -5.63
CA LYS A 607 3.34 -16.26 -5.31
C LYS A 607 4.03 -15.86 -4.03
N ALA A 608 4.57 -14.66 -4.01
CA ALA A 608 5.20 -14.06 -2.86
C ALA A 608 4.56 -12.71 -2.51
N ILE A 609 4.76 -12.31 -1.25
CA ILE A 609 4.56 -10.95 -0.75
C ILE A 609 5.91 -10.35 -0.35
N GLY A 610 6.00 -9.03 -0.36
CA GLY A 610 7.12 -8.30 0.24
C GLY A 610 6.76 -7.91 1.67
N ILE A 611 7.60 -8.28 2.64
CA ILE A 611 7.61 -7.70 3.98
C ILE A 611 8.65 -6.59 3.95
N TYR A 612 8.17 -5.37 3.77
CA TYR A 612 8.99 -4.17 3.72
C TYR A 612 9.26 -3.68 5.13
N THR A 613 10.53 -3.55 5.48
CA THR A 613 10.96 -3.27 6.85
C THR A 613 11.86 -2.07 6.88
N HIS A 614 11.66 -1.18 7.86
CA HIS A 614 12.56 -0.08 8.15
C HIS A 614 13.37 -0.41 9.40
N VAL A 615 14.68 -0.38 9.25
CA VAL A 615 15.65 -0.76 10.28
C VAL A 615 16.51 0.46 10.61
N SER A 616 16.63 0.78 11.89
CA SER A 616 17.55 1.81 12.37
C SER A 616 19.01 1.36 12.25
N ASP A 617 19.94 2.31 12.32
CA ASP A 617 21.37 2.06 12.52
C ASP A 617 21.69 1.38 13.87
N GLN A 618 20.72 1.28 14.77
CA GLN A 618 20.78 0.49 16.00
C GLN A 618 20.20 -0.93 15.84
N TYR A 619 19.91 -1.39 14.62
CA TYR A 619 19.37 -2.73 14.33
C TYR A 619 17.96 -3.03 14.86
N SER A 620 17.22 -2.01 15.30
CA SER A 620 15.80 -2.17 15.64
C SER A 620 14.91 -1.98 14.41
N VAL A 621 13.90 -2.83 14.26
CA VAL A 621 12.87 -2.70 13.20
C VAL A 621 11.72 -1.86 13.77
N PHE A 622 11.57 -0.63 13.29
CA PHE A 622 10.57 0.30 13.81
C PHE A 622 9.31 0.40 12.93
N SER A 623 9.37 -0.06 11.68
CA SER A 623 8.21 -0.13 10.80
C SER A 623 8.25 -1.38 9.93
N THR A 624 7.09 -2.00 9.74
CA THR A 624 6.92 -3.17 8.88
C THR A 624 5.63 -3.03 8.08
N LYS A 625 5.70 -3.13 6.75
CA LYS A 625 4.56 -3.03 5.84
C LYS A 625 4.52 -4.20 4.87
N ILE A 626 3.34 -4.80 4.71
CA ILE A 626 3.13 -5.87 3.74
C ILE A 626 2.77 -5.25 2.38
N ILE A 627 3.60 -5.50 1.38
CA ILE A 627 3.45 -4.94 0.03
C ILE A 627 3.45 -6.04 -1.02
N SER A 628 2.93 -5.73 -2.21
CA SER A 628 3.05 -6.63 -3.36
C SER A 628 4.49 -6.62 -3.91
N CYS A 629 4.93 -7.71 -4.55
CA CYS A 629 6.24 -7.77 -5.23
C CYS A 629 6.22 -7.17 -6.64
N SER A 630 5.04 -6.75 -7.13
CA SER A 630 4.86 -6.13 -8.44
C SER A 630 5.28 -4.63 -8.49
N PRO A 631 4.77 -3.74 -7.60
CA PRO A 631 5.18 -2.35 -7.58
C PRO A 631 6.60 -2.15 -7.03
N ARG A 632 7.16 -0.97 -7.28
CA ARG A 632 8.46 -0.58 -6.70
C ARG A 632 8.30 -0.25 -5.21
N GLU A 633 9.29 -0.65 -4.43
CA GLU A 633 9.35 -0.41 -2.97
C GLU A 633 9.39 1.08 -2.61
N ALA A 634 9.87 1.93 -3.52
CA ALA A 634 9.96 3.39 -3.37
C ALA A 634 8.65 4.07 -2.93
N LEU A 635 7.52 3.51 -3.35
CA LEU A 635 6.21 4.06 -3.03
C LEU A 635 5.85 3.94 -1.55
N TYR A 636 6.54 3.08 -0.79
CA TYR A 636 6.23 2.76 0.60
C TYR A 636 7.29 3.27 1.60
N VAL A 637 8.35 3.95 1.12
CA VAL A 637 9.43 4.48 1.96
C VAL A 637 8.87 5.46 2.99
N LEU A 638 8.06 6.41 2.52
CA LEU A 638 7.51 7.48 3.35
C LEU A 638 6.53 6.94 4.38
N ASP A 639 5.70 5.96 4.01
CA ASP A 639 4.74 5.34 4.92
C ASP A 639 5.43 4.91 6.22
N GLY A 640 6.53 4.14 6.12
CA GLY A 640 7.22 3.67 7.32
C GLY A 640 7.96 4.75 8.12
N LEU A 641 8.31 5.89 7.48
CA LEU A 641 8.93 7.02 8.17
C LEU A 641 7.90 7.92 8.86
N LEU A 642 6.75 8.15 8.24
CA LEU A 642 5.67 9.00 8.74
C LEU A 642 4.80 8.28 9.77
N GLU A 643 4.61 6.97 9.62
CA GLU A 643 3.88 6.10 10.57
C GLU A 643 4.78 5.63 11.73
N ASN A 644 5.99 6.20 11.89
CA ASN A 644 6.91 5.85 12.98
C ASN A 644 6.36 6.37 14.33
N ASN A 645 5.93 5.44 15.19
CA ASN A 645 5.42 5.70 16.53
C ASN A 645 6.45 5.45 17.66
N THR A 646 7.75 5.38 17.32
CA THR A 646 8.83 5.12 18.28
C THR A 646 9.54 6.41 18.72
N VAL A 647 10.42 6.32 19.73
CA VAL A 647 11.27 7.44 20.17
C VAL A 647 12.34 7.83 19.15
N LEU A 648 12.58 7.00 18.13
CA LEU A 648 13.60 7.21 17.12
C LEU A 648 13.27 8.42 16.24
N LYS A 649 14.16 9.41 16.23
CA LYS A 649 14.04 10.61 15.39
C LYS A 649 14.89 10.46 14.14
N ILE A 650 14.39 9.67 13.20
CA ILE A 650 15.05 9.43 11.92
C ILE A 650 15.23 10.75 11.16
N ARG A 651 16.48 11.06 10.81
CA ARG A 651 16.87 12.23 10.00
C ARG A 651 17.34 11.82 8.62
N GLU A 652 17.96 10.65 8.53
CA GLU A 652 18.53 10.13 7.29
C GLU A 652 17.99 8.73 7.01
N HIS A 653 17.69 8.46 5.74
CA HIS A 653 17.16 7.18 5.31
C HIS A 653 17.84 6.72 4.02
N THR A 654 18.26 5.45 4.00
CA THR A 654 18.98 4.83 2.89
C THR A 654 18.14 3.73 2.24
N THR A 655 18.20 3.65 0.92
CA THR A 655 17.44 2.69 0.12
C THR A 655 18.31 2.10 -1.00
N ASP A 656 17.93 0.94 -1.53
CA ASP A 656 18.61 0.32 -2.67
C ASP A 656 18.47 1.16 -3.94
N THR A 657 19.53 1.27 -4.76
CA THR A 657 19.55 2.05 -6.02
C THR A 657 18.38 1.76 -6.98
N TRP A 658 17.78 0.56 -6.94
CA TRP A 658 16.67 0.18 -7.81
C TRP A 658 15.36 0.92 -7.48
N ILE A 659 15.26 1.48 -6.28
CA ILE A 659 14.15 2.31 -5.80
C ILE A 659 14.12 3.66 -6.54
N TYR A 660 15.28 4.15 -7.01
CA TYR A 660 15.45 5.49 -7.60
C TYR A 660 15.21 5.59 -9.13
N GLY A 661 15.05 4.45 -9.82
CA GLY A 661 15.21 4.33 -11.28
C GLY A 661 14.06 4.80 -12.17
N ASN A 662 13.50 6.01 -11.97
CA ASN A 662 12.52 6.75 -12.81
C ASN A 662 11.13 6.97 -12.16
N ARG A 663 10.72 8.25 -12.13
CA ARG A 663 9.43 8.88 -11.74
C ARG A 663 9.27 9.50 -10.34
N VAL A 664 10.07 9.19 -9.32
CA VAL A 664 10.06 9.95 -8.05
C VAL A 664 11.07 11.11 -8.12
N ARG A 665 10.92 12.01 -9.12
CA ARG A 665 11.81 13.17 -9.31
C ARG A 665 11.14 14.51 -9.00
N SER A 666 9.90 14.52 -8.53
CA SER A 666 9.13 15.76 -8.36
C SER A 666 8.23 15.70 -7.12
N LEU A 667 8.84 15.89 -5.95
CA LEU A 667 8.22 16.50 -4.77
C LEU A 667 9.38 17.05 -3.93
N PRO A 668 9.33 18.31 -3.47
CA PRO A 668 10.47 18.96 -2.84
C PRO A 668 10.68 18.43 -1.42
N PHE A 669 11.35 17.28 -1.28
CA PHE A 669 11.77 16.71 0.01
C PHE A 669 13.13 17.30 0.41
N ALA A 670 13.16 18.59 0.74
CA ALA A 670 14.38 19.38 0.96
C ALA A 670 15.14 19.10 2.28
N ARG A 671 14.87 18.00 2.99
CA ARG A 671 15.65 17.65 4.20
C ARG A 671 15.90 16.15 4.44
N LEU A 672 15.46 15.27 3.53
CA LEU A 672 16.12 13.97 3.38
C LEU A 672 17.31 14.23 2.47
N LEU A 673 18.53 14.21 3.01
CA LEU A 673 19.77 14.30 2.24
C LEU A 673 19.81 13.15 1.21
N LEU A 674 19.36 13.44 0.00
CA LEU A 674 19.36 12.56 -1.16
C LEU A 674 20.77 12.53 -1.76
N TYR A 675 21.66 11.73 -1.18
CA TYR A 675 22.87 11.29 -1.87
C TYR A 675 22.51 10.17 -2.85
N ALA A 676 22.15 10.55 -4.07
CA ALA A 676 22.26 9.68 -5.24
C ALA A 676 23.03 10.44 -6.31
N ALA A 677 24.33 10.16 -6.41
CA ALA A 677 25.15 10.62 -7.52
C ALA A 677 24.61 10.03 -8.82
N HIS A 678 23.96 10.87 -9.64
CA HIS A 678 23.65 10.55 -11.02
C HIS A 678 24.93 10.46 -11.84
N SER A 679 25.31 9.26 -12.23
CA SER A 679 25.99 9.06 -13.51
C SER A 679 25.45 7.81 -14.18
N GLY A 680 25.12 7.94 -15.46
CA GLY A 680 24.57 6.88 -16.31
C GLY A 680 25.59 5.78 -16.60
N PHE A 681 25.99 5.02 -15.59
CA PHE A 681 26.85 3.85 -15.72
C PHE A 681 26.08 2.59 -15.35
N LYS A 682 25.84 1.75 -16.36
CA LYS A 682 25.47 0.35 -16.17
C LYS A 682 26.64 -0.34 -15.46
N GLY A 683 26.46 -0.62 -14.17
CA GLY A 683 27.29 -1.57 -13.40
C GLY A 683 28.32 -0.92 -12.48
N SER A 684 28.02 -0.93 -11.16
CA SER A 684 28.94 -0.97 -10.00
C SER A 684 28.22 -0.45 -8.74
N THR A 685 27.74 -1.35 -7.87
CA THR A 685 28.17 -1.56 -6.45
C THR A 685 27.82 -0.41 -5.48
N THR A 686 26.75 -0.50 -4.68
CA THR A 686 26.62 -1.03 -3.29
C THR A 686 27.75 -0.71 -2.29
N LEU A 687 27.51 0.29 -1.43
CA LEU A 687 28.02 0.52 -0.05
C LEU A 687 27.08 1.56 0.63
N PRO A 688 26.68 1.43 1.91
CA PRO A 688 27.10 0.53 2.99
C PRO A 688 26.21 -0.74 3.11
N TYR A 689 25.76 -1.24 1.97
CA TYR A 689 24.67 -2.23 1.85
C TYR A 689 24.99 -3.67 2.31
N ARG A 690 26.18 -3.99 2.84
CA ARG A 690 26.57 -5.39 3.14
C ARG A 690 26.83 -5.73 4.61
N GLN A 691 27.00 -4.76 5.52
CA GLN A 691 26.94 -5.10 6.94
C GLN A 691 25.50 -5.48 7.35
N ILE A 692 24.49 -4.90 6.69
CA ILE A 692 23.06 -5.19 6.95
C ILE A 692 22.59 -6.49 6.24
N ARG A 693 23.11 -6.80 5.04
CA ARG A 693 22.62 -7.96 4.25
C ARG A 693 23.13 -9.33 4.71
N ARG A 694 24.22 -9.41 5.48
CA ARG A 694 24.67 -10.67 6.11
C ARG A 694 23.89 -11.04 7.36
N LEU A 695 23.07 -10.13 7.89
CA LEU A 695 22.29 -10.32 9.12
C LEU A 695 20.88 -10.90 8.87
N ARG A 696 20.57 -11.34 7.65
CA ARG A 696 19.25 -11.82 7.22
C ARG A 696 19.27 -13.19 6.54
N ARG A 697 20.27 -14.06 6.81
CA ARG A 697 20.10 -15.49 6.55
C ARG A 697 19.36 -16.10 7.72
N PRO A 698 18.06 -16.44 7.62
CA PRO A 698 17.57 -17.55 8.42
C PRO A 698 18.40 -18.77 7.96
N GLN A 699 18.99 -19.51 8.90
CA GLN A 699 19.13 -20.93 8.63
C GLN A 699 17.72 -21.42 8.29
N PRO A 700 17.54 -22.25 7.25
CA PRO A 700 16.25 -22.88 7.03
C PRO A 700 15.86 -23.55 8.35
N PHE A 701 14.72 -23.14 8.90
CA PHE A 701 14.03 -23.99 9.87
C PHE A 701 13.69 -25.26 9.10
N ALA A 702 14.57 -26.24 9.20
CA ALA A 702 14.28 -27.60 8.85
C ALA A 702 13.26 -28.08 9.89
N HIS A 703 12.02 -28.23 9.44
CA HIS A 703 11.16 -29.30 9.92
C HIS A 703 11.06 -30.34 8.82
#